data_AF-A0A957W952-F1
#
_entry.id   AF-A0A957W952-F1
#
_cell.length_a   1.000
_cell.length_b   1.000
_cell.length_c   1.000
_cell.angle_alpha   90.00
_cell.angle_beta   90.00
_cell.angle_gamma   90.00
#
_symmetry.space_group_name_H-M   'P 1'
#
loop_
_entity.id
_entity.type
_entity.pdbx_description
1 polymer ?
#
loop_
_entity_poly.entity_id
_entity_poly.type
_entity_poly.pdbx_seq_one_letter_code
_entity_poly.pdbx_strand_id
1 'polypeptide(L)'
;MPSFRIVSLVLVLTFFLSHPLSATGHSLIQQRTDAFEPADCPFENPFFSFITPESQGFECGYVTVPEQHADPDGPTIRLPVAILKASGDNPQPDPLFLAQGGPGGDAFGVFSTILPNTNLARDRDLVIFNQRGTLYADPQLACTELNDILAELLVAPRDKADELTKNAYTQCHERFQAEGINLSAYNSVENAADIEAIRAALGYDTFNFYGVSYGTLLGLHLMRDHPEHLRSVILDAVVPPQLNFIPLVPQNTNRLFDQFFQACAADETCQAEYPDLETRFFAVVDQLNEQPTTLTIADPDTGQHYDVRLDGDTLLGFVYQIAYLPEAYAIFPNMVKSFEAGDYRFIEVILPLFLFDDTISDGMYFSVICAEDADFDPEATPLAGLRPQIAANAVEDLKNSYIDMCAIWQVDALGPFIDEPVVSDIPTLLLSGEFDPITPPENAAAAAASLTNSFNYVDAVGSHGAFGSDACANQIVEAFLNNPTVPPNASCLTQASPDNFVPPNTIRVDLIHQINTLDPWAVAFTLLAGLFLLGILSAFVVWPIVLVVRLITQRKIETESRLLRWTRSGLVIVFGLLALVFVVGLNIFIVQSLSGSMAILSVVSSWAAPLFIVPYLLALLALGIIALMIWSWQKKEGTIWSRLYYTFLTLCVIGYISMLAFTGMFSVLI
;
A
#
# COMPACT_ATOMS: atom_id res chain seq x y z
N MET A 1 -21.49 -26.15 14.83
CA MET A 1 -22.92 -26.38 14.50
C MET A 1 -23.40 -25.19 13.67
N PRO A 2 -24.06 -25.42 12.53
CA PRO A 2 -24.30 -24.41 11.49
C PRO A 2 -25.71 -23.78 11.58
N SER A 3 -25.98 -22.86 10.65
CA SER A 3 -27.27 -22.32 10.17
C SER A 3 -27.67 -20.93 10.69
N PHE A 4 -27.84 -19.98 9.75
CA PHE A 4 -29.16 -19.50 9.35
C PHE A 4 -29.08 -18.76 7.99
N ARG A 5 -29.53 -19.42 6.93
CA ARG A 5 -30.05 -18.79 5.70
C ARG A 5 -31.58 -18.80 5.81
N ILE A 6 -32.23 -17.68 5.48
CA ILE A 6 -33.65 -17.67 5.12
C ILE A 6 -33.78 -17.40 3.62
N VAL A 7 -34.57 -18.27 3.01
CA VAL A 7 -34.86 -18.47 1.60
C VAL A 7 -36.02 -17.57 1.16
N SER A 8 -36.03 -17.15 -0.10
CA SER A 8 -37.27 -17.03 -0.89
C SER A 8 -37.16 -17.91 -2.14
N LEU A 9 -38.18 -18.72 -2.34
CA LEU A 9 -38.25 -19.88 -3.23
C LEU A 9 -39.39 -19.66 -4.22
N VAL A 10 -39.17 -19.88 -5.53
CA VAL A 10 -40.18 -20.45 -6.43
C VAL A 10 -39.50 -21.43 -7.40
N LEU A 11 -39.98 -22.68 -7.34
CA LEU A 11 -39.64 -23.85 -8.14
C LEU A 11 -40.26 -23.81 -9.54
N VAL A 12 -39.54 -24.32 -10.56
CA VAL A 12 -40.04 -25.37 -11.47
C VAL A 12 -38.91 -26.35 -11.76
N LEU A 13 -39.23 -27.64 -11.64
CA LEU A 13 -38.34 -28.79 -11.61
C LEU A 13 -38.61 -29.64 -12.86
N THR A 14 -37.58 -30.04 -13.59
CA THR A 14 -37.59 -31.29 -14.37
C THR A 14 -36.18 -31.86 -14.48
N PHE A 15 -36.00 -33.03 -13.86
CA PHE A 15 -34.86 -33.95 -13.97
C PHE A 15 -34.81 -34.60 -15.36
N PHE A 16 -33.61 -34.89 -15.88
CA PHE A 16 -33.14 -36.28 -16.14
C PHE A 16 -31.69 -36.34 -16.67
N LEU A 17 -30.95 -37.30 -16.10
CA LEU A 17 -29.85 -38.12 -16.65
C LEU A 17 -28.45 -37.50 -16.85
N SER A 18 -27.68 -37.67 -15.78
CA SER A 18 -26.23 -37.88 -15.76
C SER A 18 -25.72 -38.87 -16.81
N HIS A 19 -24.76 -38.43 -17.62
CA HIS A 19 -23.68 -39.25 -18.16
C HIS A 19 -22.35 -38.55 -17.83
N PRO A 20 -21.30 -39.27 -17.43
CA PRO A 20 -19.98 -38.68 -17.24
C PRO A 20 -19.35 -38.50 -18.63
N LEU A 21 -19.21 -37.26 -19.08
CA LEU A 21 -18.28 -36.97 -20.17
C LEU A 21 -16.90 -36.85 -19.56
N SER A 22 -16.08 -37.87 -19.83
CA SER A 22 -14.63 -37.79 -19.69
C SER A 22 -14.14 -36.62 -20.53
N ALA A 23 -13.58 -35.59 -19.88
CA ALA A 23 -12.87 -34.53 -20.56
C ALA A 23 -11.52 -35.11 -21.02
N THR A 24 -11.49 -35.61 -22.25
CA THR A 24 -10.24 -35.80 -22.98
C THR A 24 -9.67 -34.42 -23.27
N GLY A 25 -8.54 -34.09 -22.65
CA GLY A 25 -7.74 -32.91 -22.97
C GLY A 25 -7.48 -32.83 -24.47
N HIS A 26 -8.15 -31.87 -25.11
CA HIS A 26 -7.70 -31.33 -26.38
C HIS A 26 -7.19 -29.94 -26.04
N SER A 27 -5.88 -29.76 -26.19
CA SER A 27 -5.26 -28.44 -26.35
C SER A 27 -6.03 -27.73 -27.46
N LEU A 28 -6.88 -26.78 -27.07
CA LEU A 28 -7.47 -25.84 -27.99
C LEU A 28 -6.35 -24.84 -28.27
N ILE A 29 -5.75 -24.95 -29.46
CA ILE A 29 -4.94 -23.88 -30.03
C ILE A 29 -5.87 -22.67 -30.12
N GLN A 30 -5.80 -21.77 -29.15
CA GLN A 30 -6.60 -20.55 -29.13
C GLN A 30 -6.12 -19.68 -30.28
N GLN A 31 -7.06 -19.33 -31.16
CA GLN A 31 -6.74 -18.65 -32.40
C GLN A 31 -6.29 -17.22 -32.07
N ARG A 32 -5.08 -16.84 -32.48
CA ARG A 32 -4.51 -15.50 -32.31
C ARG A 32 -5.52 -14.42 -32.67
N THR A 33 -5.72 -13.48 -31.77
CA THR A 33 -6.40 -12.22 -32.06
C THR A 33 -5.36 -11.11 -32.04
N ASP A 34 -5.10 -10.50 -33.19
CA ASP A 34 -4.25 -9.30 -33.29
C ASP A 34 -4.98 -8.06 -32.69
N ALA A 35 -5.92 -8.26 -31.75
CA ALA A 35 -6.87 -7.27 -31.29
C ALA A 35 -7.14 -7.45 -29.79
N PHE A 36 -7.35 -6.33 -29.12
CA PHE A 36 -7.86 -6.31 -27.76
C PHE A 36 -9.27 -6.89 -27.67
N GLU A 37 -9.48 -7.82 -26.75
CA GLU A 37 -10.75 -8.50 -26.47
C GLU A 37 -11.37 -7.94 -25.19
N PRO A 38 -12.42 -7.09 -25.27
CA PRO A 38 -13.04 -6.51 -24.09
C PRO A 38 -13.60 -7.57 -23.15
N ALA A 39 -13.43 -7.34 -21.84
CA ALA A 39 -13.96 -8.17 -20.77
C ALA A 39 -14.29 -7.31 -19.53
N ASP A 40 -14.98 -7.90 -18.55
CA ASP A 40 -15.22 -7.24 -17.26
C ASP A 40 -13.88 -7.03 -16.51
N CYS A 41 -13.77 -5.93 -15.76
CA CYS A 41 -12.55 -5.67 -14.99
C CYS A 41 -12.42 -6.69 -13.83
N PRO A 42 -11.30 -7.42 -13.73
CA PRO A 42 -11.19 -8.53 -12.77
C PRO A 42 -10.77 -8.10 -11.36
N PHE A 43 -10.45 -6.82 -11.16
CA PHE A 43 -10.00 -6.25 -9.89
C PHE A 43 -11.08 -5.41 -9.21
N GLU A 44 -10.97 -5.21 -7.90
CA GLU A 44 -11.92 -4.42 -7.10
C GLU A 44 -11.26 -3.16 -6.54
N ASN A 45 -12.08 -2.17 -6.16
CA ASN A 45 -11.59 -1.03 -5.39
C ASN A 45 -11.30 -1.46 -3.94
N PRO A 46 -10.06 -1.30 -3.44
CA PRO A 46 -9.66 -1.85 -2.14
C PRO A 46 -10.35 -1.18 -0.94
N PHE A 47 -10.91 0.02 -1.12
CA PHE A 47 -11.57 0.77 -0.05
C PHE A 47 -13.08 0.65 -0.09
N PHE A 48 -13.66 0.53 -1.28
CA PHE A 48 -15.10 0.59 -1.49
C PHE A 48 -15.55 -0.41 -2.55
N SER A 49 -15.91 -1.62 -2.14
CA SER A 49 -16.38 -2.70 -3.04
C SER A 49 -17.62 -2.38 -3.88
N PHE A 50 -18.33 -1.27 -3.60
CA PHE A 50 -19.44 -0.78 -4.42
C PHE A 50 -19.02 0.19 -5.54
N ILE A 51 -17.76 0.65 -5.55
CA ILE A 51 -17.16 1.41 -6.65
C ILE A 51 -16.49 0.40 -7.56
N THR A 52 -17.03 0.21 -8.76
CA THR A 52 -16.43 -0.71 -9.74
C THR A 52 -15.37 0.03 -10.56
N PRO A 53 -14.32 -0.66 -11.06
CA PRO A 53 -13.35 -0.03 -11.95
C PRO A 53 -13.98 0.64 -13.17
N GLU A 54 -15.01 0.04 -13.77
CA GLU A 54 -15.71 0.61 -14.92
C GLU A 54 -16.42 1.93 -14.55
N SER A 55 -16.94 2.03 -13.32
CA SER A 55 -17.52 3.28 -12.81
C SER A 55 -16.47 4.37 -12.60
N GLN A 56 -15.20 4.00 -12.46
CA GLN A 56 -14.05 4.91 -12.41
C GLN A 56 -13.49 5.24 -13.80
N GLY A 57 -14.02 4.63 -14.87
CA GLY A 57 -13.62 4.90 -16.26
C GLY A 57 -12.61 3.91 -16.84
N PHE A 58 -12.40 2.76 -16.20
CA PHE A 58 -11.58 1.69 -16.77
C PHE A 58 -12.33 0.89 -17.85
N GLU A 59 -11.63 0.62 -18.96
CA GLU A 59 -12.00 -0.37 -19.97
C GLU A 59 -11.04 -1.55 -19.86
N CYS A 60 -11.56 -2.76 -19.57
CA CYS A 60 -10.73 -3.94 -19.36
C CYS A 60 -10.92 -4.99 -20.47
N GLY A 61 -9.94 -5.88 -20.60
CA GLY A 61 -9.94 -6.91 -21.62
C GLY A 61 -8.64 -7.70 -21.63
N TYR A 62 -8.43 -8.46 -22.70
CA TYR A 62 -7.26 -9.31 -22.89
C TYR A 62 -6.59 -9.04 -24.24
N VAL A 63 -5.28 -9.23 -24.28
CA VAL A 63 -4.50 -9.36 -25.52
C VAL A 63 -3.89 -10.76 -25.54
N THR A 64 -4.09 -11.49 -26.64
CA THR A 64 -3.53 -12.84 -26.81
C THR A 64 -2.20 -12.78 -27.54
N VAL A 65 -1.14 -13.26 -26.90
CA VAL A 65 0.24 -13.28 -27.43
C VAL A 65 0.73 -14.72 -27.59
N PRO A 66 1.71 -15.01 -28.46
CA PRO A 66 2.36 -16.32 -28.43
C PRO A 66 3.14 -16.50 -27.11
N GLU A 67 3.19 -17.73 -26.62
CA GLU A 67 4.03 -18.09 -25.47
C GLU A 67 5.50 -17.82 -25.78
N GLN A 68 5.94 -18.08 -27.02
CA GLN A 68 7.27 -17.68 -27.49
C GLN A 68 7.14 -16.82 -28.75
N HIS A 69 7.61 -15.59 -28.73
CA HIS A 69 7.52 -14.67 -29.88
C HIS A 69 8.33 -15.16 -31.09
N ALA A 70 9.34 -16.00 -30.87
CA ALA A 70 10.08 -16.69 -31.93
C ALA A 70 9.28 -17.82 -32.61
N ASP A 71 8.22 -18.32 -31.98
CA ASP A 71 7.29 -19.33 -32.51
C ASP A 71 5.84 -18.82 -32.50
N PRO A 72 5.47 -17.91 -33.43
CA PRO A 72 4.19 -17.22 -33.40
C PRO A 72 2.96 -18.11 -33.65
N ASP A 73 3.16 -19.35 -34.14
CA ASP A 73 2.11 -20.34 -34.39
C ASP A 73 1.97 -21.36 -33.22
N GLY A 74 2.75 -21.20 -32.15
CA GLY A 74 2.79 -22.07 -30.98
C GLY A 74 1.64 -21.84 -29.97
N PRO A 75 1.80 -22.35 -28.72
CA PRO A 75 0.89 -22.03 -27.62
C PRO A 75 0.78 -20.52 -27.39
N THR A 76 -0.32 -20.08 -26.78
CA THR A 76 -0.63 -18.67 -26.56
C THR A 76 -0.93 -18.36 -25.10
N ILE A 77 -0.66 -17.13 -24.70
CA ILE A 77 -0.95 -16.58 -23.37
C ILE A 77 -1.94 -15.43 -23.53
N ARG A 78 -2.90 -15.28 -22.60
CA ARG A 78 -3.75 -14.09 -22.53
C ARG A 78 -3.25 -13.15 -21.45
N LEU A 79 -2.96 -11.92 -21.85
CA LEU A 79 -2.50 -10.84 -20.97
C LEU A 79 -3.69 -9.93 -20.65
N PRO A 80 -4.04 -9.75 -19.38
CA PRO A 80 -5.11 -8.85 -18.98
C PRO A 80 -4.60 -7.40 -19.07
N VAL A 81 -5.46 -6.53 -19.60
CA VAL A 81 -5.16 -5.12 -19.83
C VAL A 81 -6.32 -4.27 -19.34
N ALA A 82 -6.02 -3.18 -18.66
CA ALA A 82 -6.97 -2.18 -18.18
C ALA A 82 -6.56 -0.79 -18.68
N ILE A 83 -7.51 -0.05 -19.24
CA ILE A 83 -7.27 1.26 -19.84
C ILE A 83 -8.09 2.30 -19.10
N LEU A 84 -7.43 3.22 -18.39
CA LEU A 84 -8.09 4.42 -17.89
C LEU A 84 -8.09 5.47 -19.00
N LYS A 85 -9.26 5.68 -19.61
CA LYS A 85 -9.40 6.61 -20.74
C LYS A 85 -9.15 8.05 -20.33
N ALA A 86 -8.51 8.79 -21.22
CA ALA A 86 -8.30 10.22 -21.03
C ALA A 86 -9.64 10.96 -20.90
N SER A 87 -9.74 11.84 -19.90
CA SER A 87 -10.96 12.58 -19.57
C SER A 87 -11.00 14.01 -20.13
N GLY A 88 -9.87 14.54 -20.62
CA GLY A 88 -9.77 15.89 -21.17
C GLY A 88 -10.38 16.04 -22.57
N ASP A 89 -10.72 17.28 -22.94
CA ASP A 89 -11.35 17.60 -24.23
C ASP A 89 -10.44 17.35 -25.45
N ASN A 90 -9.12 17.33 -25.26
CA ASN A 90 -8.13 17.13 -26.30
C ASN A 90 -6.98 16.27 -25.78
N PRO A 91 -7.20 14.95 -25.64
CA PRO A 91 -6.19 14.04 -25.13
C PRO A 91 -5.03 13.92 -26.12
N GLN A 92 -3.83 13.78 -25.59
CA GLN A 92 -2.63 13.45 -26.34
C GLN A 92 -2.74 12.01 -26.87
N PRO A 93 -2.23 11.74 -28.09
CA PRO A 93 -2.36 10.42 -28.71
C PRO A 93 -1.40 9.37 -28.13
N ASP A 94 -0.50 9.76 -27.22
CA ASP A 94 0.57 8.94 -26.68
C ASP A 94 0.24 8.43 -25.26
N PRO A 95 -0.33 7.21 -25.12
CA PRO A 95 -0.67 6.66 -23.81
C PRO A 95 0.56 6.47 -22.92
N LEU A 96 0.32 6.28 -21.63
CA LEU A 96 1.32 5.80 -20.69
C LEU A 96 1.06 4.33 -20.36
N PHE A 97 1.99 3.45 -20.69
CA PHE A 97 1.96 2.03 -20.30
C PHE A 97 2.67 1.88 -18.96
N LEU A 98 2.03 1.22 -17.99
CA LEU A 98 2.56 1.07 -16.63
C LEU A 98 2.85 -0.39 -16.33
N ALA A 99 4.11 -0.68 -16.03
CA ALA A 99 4.59 -1.99 -15.62
C ALA A 99 4.99 -1.99 -14.14
N GLN A 100 4.44 -2.94 -13.40
CA GLN A 100 4.84 -3.20 -12.02
C GLN A 100 6.10 -4.07 -11.95
N GLY A 101 6.76 -4.05 -10.80
CA GLY A 101 7.89 -4.91 -10.50
C GLY A 101 7.53 -6.29 -9.98
N GLY A 102 8.38 -6.80 -9.08
CA GLY A 102 8.31 -8.14 -8.52
C GLY A 102 9.63 -8.88 -8.78
N PRO A 103 9.87 -9.47 -9.97
CA PRO A 103 8.93 -9.75 -11.06
C PRO A 103 7.68 -10.48 -10.60
N GLY A 104 6.61 -10.42 -11.40
CA GLY A 104 5.40 -11.18 -11.10
C GLY A 104 4.30 -10.41 -10.35
N GLY A 105 4.48 -9.12 -10.07
CA GLY A 105 3.53 -8.31 -9.30
C GLY A 105 2.27 -7.89 -10.06
N ASP A 106 1.18 -7.73 -9.31
CA ASP A 106 -0.10 -7.22 -9.79
C ASP A 106 -0.07 -5.70 -10.00
N ALA A 107 0.02 -5.29 -11.27
CA ALA A 107 -0.06 -3.90 -11.69
C ALA A 107 -1.46 -3.31 -11.48
N PHE A 108 -2.54 -4.12 -11.54
CA PHE A 108 -3.90 -3.61 -11.33
C PHE A 108 -4.11 -3.16 -9.89
N GLY A 109 -3.78 -3.99 -8.89
CA GLY A 109 -3.91 -3.65 -7.48
C GLY A 109 -3.17 -2.36 -7.10
N VAL A 110 -2.01 -2.13 -7.70
CA VAL A 110 -1.19 -0.92 -7.47
C VAL A 110 -1.73 0.29 -8.22
N PHE A 111 -1.75 0.25 -9.56
CA PHE A 111 -2.00 1.46 -10.36
C PHE A 111 -3.48 1.85 -10.42
N SER A 112 -4.43 0.94 -10.21
CA SER A 112 -5.85 1.31 -10.10
C SER A 112 -6.14 2.20 -8.88
N THR A 113 -5.29 2.13 -7.85
CA THR A 113 -5.36 2.97 -6.65
C THR A 113 -4.61 4.28 -6.82
N ILE A 114 -3.44 4.26 -7.47
CA ILE A 114 -2.60 5.45 -7.65
C ILE A 114 -3.20 6.40 -8.70
N LEU A 115 -3.51 5.89 -9.89
CA LEU A 115 -3.78 6.72 -11.07
C LEU A 115 -4.98 7.67 -10.91
N PRO A 116 -6.11 7.28 -10.30
CA PRO A 116 -7.25 8.20 -10.09
C PRO A 116 -6.92 9.42 -9.23
N ASN A 117 -5.85 9.37 -8.44
CA ASN A 117 -5.38 10.49 -7.60
C ASN A 117 -4.34 11.38 -8.31
N THR A 118 -4.03 11.09 -9.57
CA THR A 118 -3.11 11.88 -10.42
C THR A 118 -3.88 12.67 -11.48
N ASN A 119 -3.23 13.65 -12.09
CA ASN A 119 -3.79 14.36 -13.26
C ASN A 119 -3.45 13.68 -14.60
N LEU A 120 -2.77 12.53 -14.61
CA LEU A 120 -2.26 11.94 -15.84
C LEU A 120 -3.38 11.52 -16.80
N ALA A 121 -4.48 10.95 -16.26
CA ALA A 121 -5.66 10.57 -17.03
C ALA A 121 -6.50 11.77 -17.53
N ARG A 122 -6.09 13.00 -17.23
CA ARG A 122 -6.65 14.18 -17.89
C ARG A 122 -6.16 14.27 -19.34
N ASP A 123 -4.88 14.00 -19.55
CA ASP A 123 -4.19 14.36 -20.78
C ASP A 123 -3.94 13.18 -21.71
N ARG A 124 -3.90 11.95 -21.22
CA ARG A 124 -3.61 10.76 -22.03
C ARG A 124 -4.28 9.50 -21.47
N ASP A 125 -4.44 8.48 -22.29
CA ASP A 125 -4.87 7.16 -21.83
C ASP A 125 -3.76 6.54 -20.96
N LEU A 126 -4.16 5.83 -19.89
CA LEU A 126 -3.24 5.09 -19.03
C LEU A 126 -3.53 3.60 -19.18
N VAL A 127 -2.55 2.85 -19.68
CA VAL A 127 -2.66 1.43 -19.97
C VAL A 127 -1.91 0.67 -18.88
N ILE A 128 -2.65 -0.02 -18.03
CA ILE A 128 -2.12 -0.95 -17.05
C ILE A 128 -2.23 -2.35 -17.64
N PHE A 129 -1.20 -3.17 -17.47
CA PHE A 129 -1.23 -4.56 -17.89
C PHE A 129 -0.52 -5.42 -16.86
N ASN A 130 -1.04 -6.62 -16.66
CA ASN A 130 -0.36 -7.65 -15.89
C ASN A 130 0.46 -8.51 -16.85
N GLN A 131 1.68 -8.81 -16.44
CA GLN A 131 2.67 -9.57 -17.20
C GLN A 131 2.22 -11.02 -17.40
N ARG A 132 2.83 -11.72 -18.37
CA ARG A 132 2.59 -13.17 -18.53
C ARG A 132 2.80 -13.91 -17.21
N GLY A 133 1.91 -14.84 -16.89
CA GLY A 133 1.99 -15.63 -15.66
C GLY A 133 1.54 -14.91 -14.38
N THR A 134 1.25 -13.61 -14.41
CA THR A 134 0.83 -12.86 -13.21
C THR A 134 -0.68 -12.95 -12.96
N LEU A 135 -1.16 -12.28 -11.91
CA LEU A 135 -2.57 -12.31 -11.52
C LEU A 135 -3.47 -11.94 -12.71
N TYR A 136 -4.54 -12.71 -12.91
CA TYR A 136 -5.48 -12.60 -14.03
C TYR A 136 -4.94 -12.95 -15.43
N ALA A 137 -3.65 -13.27 -15.58
CA ALA A 137 -3.13 -13.84 -16.82
C ALA A 137 -3.62 -15.28 -17.02
N ASP A 138 -3.61 -15.74 -18.27
CA ASP A 138 -3.95 -17.12 -18.61
C ASP A 138 -2.83 -17.75 -19.45
N PRO A 139 -2.02 -18.67 -18.87
CA PRO A 139 -2.13 -19.17 -17.50
C PRO A 139 -1.60 -18.19 -16.44
N GLN A 140 -2.13 -18.29 -15.22
CA GLN A 140 -1.58 -17.64 -14.01
C GLN A 140 -0.66 -18.63 -13.28
N LEU A 141 0.55 -18.18 -12.92
CA LEU A 141 1.58 -19.01 -12.31
C LEU A 141 1.70 -18.76 -10.79
N ALA A 142 0.65 -19.09 -10.04
CA ALA A 142 0.67 -19.07 -8.58
C ALA A 142 1.10 -20.44 -7.99
N CYS A 143 1.91 -20.44 -6.93
CA CYS A 143 2.29 -21.66 -6.21
C CYS A 143 1.44 -21.86 -4.95
N THR A 144 0.19 -22.30 -5.14
CA THR A 144 -0.77 -22.53 -4.05
C THR A 144 -0.32 -23.56 -3.02
N GLU A 145 0.67 -24.39 -3.35
CA GLU A 145 1.29 -25.39 -2.49
C GLU A 145 1.89 -24.79 -1.20
N LEU A 146 2.28 -23.50 -1.22
CA LEU A 146 2.75 -22.80 -0.01
C LEU A 146 1.64 -22.59 1.02
N ASN A 147 0.39 -22.38 0.57
CA ASN A 147 -0.75 -22.17 1.46
C ASN A 147 -1.01 -23.39 2.34
N ASP A 148 -0.74 -24.59 1.83
CA ASP A 148 -0.93 -25.85 2.55
C ASP A 148 0.06 -26.02 3.72
N ILE A 149 1.23 -25.39 3.64
CA ILE A 149 2.30 -25.50 4.64
C ILE A 149 2.46 -24.24 5.50
N LEU A 150 1.70 -23.18 5.24
CA LEU A 150 1.92 -21.86 5.84
C LEU A 150 2.00 -21.91 7.36
N ALA A 151 1.04 -22.55 8.04
CA ALA A 151 1.06 -22.64 9.51
C ALA A 151 2.29 -23.37 10.07
N GLU A 152 2.84 -24.35 9.34
CA GLU A 152 4.09 -25.03 9.73
C GLU A 152 5.30 -24.13 9.46
N LEU A 153 5.32 -23.47 8.31
CA LEU A 153 6.38 -22.56 7.89
C LEU A 153 6.61 -21.42 8.91
N LEU A 154 5.52 -20.80 9.40
CA LEU A 154 5.57 -19.65 10.29
C LEU A 154 6.18 -19.92 11.67
N VAL A 155 6.18 -21.17 12.12
CA VAL A 155 6.74 -21.58 13.42
C VAL A 155 8.02 -22.38 13.29
N ALA A 156 8.38 -22.77 12.07
CA ALA A 156 9.55 -23.59 11.79
C ALA A 156 10.85 -22.81 12.07
N PRO A 157 11.87 -23.44 12.64
CA PRO A 157 13.23 -22.93 12.56
C PRO A 157 13.68 -22.82 11.08
N ARG A 158 14.63 -21.94 10.81
CA ARG A 158 15.11 -21.59 9.47
C ARG A 158 15.43 -22.79 8.57
N ASP A 159 16.24 -23.74 9.04
CA ASP A 159 16.63 -24.93 8.27
C ASP A 159 15.43 -25.78 7.85
N LYS A 160 14.44 -25.88 8.73
CA LYS A 160 13.18 -26.59 8.45
C LYS A 160 12.27 -25.79 7.53
N ALA A 161 12.18 -24.48 7.72
CA ALA A 161 11.42 -23.59 6.85
C ALA A 161 11.94 -23.68 5.40
N ASP A 162 13.26 -23.61 5.22
CA ASP A 162 13.90 -23.76 3.91
C ASP A 162 13.50 -25.09 3.25
N GLU A 163 13.63 -26.22 3.96
CA GLU A 163 13.24 -27.55 3.44
C GLU A 163 11.77 -27.62 2.98
N LEU A 164 10.86 -27.07 3.80
CA LEU A 164 9.42 -27.03 3.49
C LEU A 164 9.15 -26.21 2.22
N THR A 165 9.76 -25.03 2.13
CA THR A 165 9.65 -24.13 0.97
C THR A 165 10.19 -24.81 -0.30
N LYS A 166 11.36 -25.45 -0.25
CA LYS A 166 11.93 -26.17 -1.41
C LYS A 166 10.99 -27.27 -1.91
N ASN A 167 10.36 -28.00 -0.99
CA ASN A 167 9.42 -29.07 -1.32
C ASN A 167 8.13 -28.52 -1.96
N ALA A 168 7.55 -27.45 -1.40
CA ALA A 168 6.37 -26.80 -1.97
C ALA A 168 6.64 -26.30 -3.40
N TYR A 169 7.78 -25.66 -3.65
CA TYR A 169 8.14 -25.23 -5.00
C TYR A 169 8.46 -26.38 -5.96
N THR A 170 9.00 -27.51 -5.46
CA THR A 170 9.15 -28.73 -6.29
C THR A 170 7.79 -29.22 -6.77
N GLN A 171 6.78 -29.26 -5.89
CA GLN A 171 5.42 -29.67 -6.24
C GLN A 171 4.77 -28.67 -7.22
N CYS A 172 4.97 -27.36 -7.00
CA CYS A 172 4.49 -26.32 -7.90
C CYS A 172 5.09 -26.47 -9.32
N HIS A 173 6.41 -26.68 -9.41
CA HIS A 173 7.09 -26.93 -10.68
C HIS A 173 6.56 -28.19 -11.39
N GLU A 174 6.43 -29.31 -10.66
CA GLU A 174 5.87 -30.56 -11.22
C GLU A 174 4.44 -30.38 -11.74
N ARG A 175 3.62 -29.58 -11.07
CA ARG A 175 2.27 -29.23 -11.52
C ARG A 175 2.30 -28.44 -12.83
N PHE A 176 3.10 -27.38 -12.92
CA PHE A 176 3.22 -26.58 -14.16
C PHE A 176 3.73 -27.42 -15.34
N GLN A 177 4.70 -28.32 -15.11
CA GLN A 177 5.13 -29.28 -16.12
C GLN A 177 4.00 -30.22 -16.56
N ALA A 178 3.19 -30.72 -15.63
CA ALA A 178 2.06 -31.59 -15.95
C ALA A 178 0.94 -30.87 -16.72
N GLU A 179 0.79 -29.56 -16.50
CA GLU A 179 -0.11 -28.67 -17.25
C GLU A 179 0.43 -28.32 -18.65
N GLY A 180 1.71 -28.62 -18.92
CA GLY A 180 2.35 -28.38 -20.21
C GLY A 180 2.82 -26.93 -20.40
N ILE A 181 3.01 -26.18 -19.31
CA ILE A 181 3.46 -24.80 -19.33
C ILE A 181 4.98 -24.76 -19.54
N ASN A 182 5.44 -23.94 -20.50
CA ASN A 182 6.86 -23.72 -20.69
C ASN A 182 7.37 -22.57 -19.80
N LEU A 183 7.87 -22.89 -18.60
CA LEU A 183 8.39 -21.89 -17.66
C LEU A 183 9.54 -21.05 -18.24
N SER A 184 10.35 -21.58 -19.17
CA SER A 184 11.41 -20.80 -19.84
C SER A 184 10.88 -19.64 -20.69
N ALA A 185 9.59 -19.63 -21.03
CA ALA A 185 8.95 -18.53 -21.77
C ALA A 185 8.56 -17.33 -20.88
N TYR A 186 8.72 -17.42 -19.56
CA TYR A 186 8.33 -16.38 -18.61
C TYR A 186 9.57 -15.59 -18.19
N ASN A 187 10.14 -14.84 -19.15
CA ASN A 187 11.37 -14.06 -19.00
C ASN A 187 11.19 -12.62 -19.53
N SER A 188 12.14 -11.73 -19.25
CA SER A 188 12.10 -10.30 -19.59
C SER A 188 12.04 -10.01 -21.09
N VAL A 189 12.70 -10.82 -21.92
CA VAL A 189 12.72 -10.63 -23.39
C VAL A 189 11.33 -10.85 -23.97
N GLU A 190 10.68 -11.95 -23.59
CA GLU A 190 9.33 -12.26 -24.02
C GLU A 190 8.29 -11.27 -23.47
N ASN A 191 8.47 -10.81 -22.22
CA ASN A 191 7.64 -9.77 -21.62
C ASN A 191 7.79 -8.40 -22.31
N ALA A 192 8.99 -8.03 -22.74
CA ALA A 192 9.21 -6.79 -23.49
C ALA A 192 8.49 -6.82 -24.84
N ALA A 193 8.51 -7.97 -25.53
CA ALA A 193 7.78 -8.18 -26.77
C ALA A 193 6.25 -8.14 -26.58
N ASP A 194 5.76 -8.60 -25.42
CA ASP A 194 4.34 -8.50 -25.06
C ASP A 194 3.84 -7.06 -25.00
N ILE A 195 4.65 -6.13 -24.46
CA ILE A 195 4.29 -4.72 -24.37
C ILE A 195 4.05 -4.12 -25.76
N GLU A 196 4.92 -4.45 -26.72
CA GLU A 196 4.78 -4.02 -28.11
C GLU A 196 3.56 -4.68 -28.78
N ALA A 197 3.26 -5.95 -28.46
CA ALA A 197 2.06 -6.62 -28.93
C ALA A 197 0.77 -5.97 -28.37
N ILE A 198 0.76 -5.59 -27.09
CA ILE A 198 -0.35 -4.85 -26.46
C ILE A 198 -0.53 -3.49 -27.14
N ARG A 199 0.55 -2.73 -27.37
CA ARG A 199 0.49 -1.45 -28.10
C ARG A 199 -0.18 -1.62 -29.46
N ALA A 200 0.27 -2.61 -30.24
CA ALA A 200 -0.25 -2.88 -31.56
C ALA A 200 -1.74 -3.30 -31.51
N ALA A 201 -2.12 -4.19 -30.60
CA ALA A 201 -3.49 -4.67 -30.44
C ALA A 201 -4.48 -3.59 -30.00
N LEU A 202 -4.01 -2.58 -29.26
CA LEU A 202 -4.79 -1.40 -28.86
C LEU A 202 -4.81 -0.29 -29.92
N GLY A 203 -3.98 -0.38 -30.96
CA GLY A 203 -3.96 0.56 -32.08
C GLY A 203 -3.29 1.90 -31.78
N TYR A 204 -2.38 1.96 -30.81
CA TYR A 204 -1.61 3.17 -30.52
C TYR A 204 -0.37 3.29 -31.40
N ASP A 205 -0.16 4.42 -32.09
CA ASP A 205 1.01 4.59 -32.96
C ASP A 205 2.32 4.70 -32.16
N THR A 206 2.33 5.47 -31.09
CA THR A 206 3.49 5.69 -30.20
C THR A 206 3.02 5.71 -28.77
N PHE A 207 3.88 5.36 -27.81
CA PHE A 207 3.52 5.34 -26.40
C PHE A 207 4.69 5.79 -25.51
N ASN A 208 4.36 6.11 -24.26
CA ASN A 208 5.33 6.32 -23.20
C ASN A 208 5.28 5.11 -22.27
N PHE A 209 6.39 4.82 -21.62
CA PHE A 209 6.48 3.70 -20.68
C PHE A 209 6.88 4.19 -19.30
N TYR A 210 6.20 3.67 -18.28
CA TYR A 210 6.59 3.78 -16.89
C TYR A 210 6.82 2.36 -16.36
N GLY A 211 7.98 2.13 -15.78
CA GLY A 211 8.30 0.90 -15.06
C GLY A 211 8.76 1.24 -13.65
N VAL A 212 8.36 0.43 -12.68
CA VAL A 212 8.91 0.48 -11.32
C VAL A 212 9.60 -0.83 -10.97
N SER A 213 10.75 -0.77 -10.30
CA SER A 213 11.49 -1.97 -9.86
C SER A 213 11.83 -2.88 -11.06
N TYR A 214 11.51 -4.17 -11.05
CA TYR A 214 11.64 -5.03 -12.23
C TYR A 214 10.98 -4.45 -13.51
N GLY A 215 9.91 -3.67 -13.40
CA GLY A 215 9.33 -2.95 -14.53
C GLY A 215 10.33 -2.01 -15.23
N THR A 216 11.36 -1.53 -14.53
CA THR A 216 12.46 -0.76 -15.12
C THR A 216 13.39 -1.62 -15.97
N LEU A 217 13.66 -2.87 -15.57
CA LEU A 217 14.40 -3.84 -16.37
C LEU A 217 13.63 -4.12 -17.67
N LEU A 218 12.31 -4.33 -17.59
CA LEU A 218 11.44 -4.43 -18.77
C LEU A 218 11.50 -3.17 -19.66
N GLY A 219 11.49 -1.97 -19.06
CA GLY A 219 11.64 -0.72 -19.81
C GLY A 219 12.96 -0.64 -20.56
N LEU A 220 14.05 -1.09 -19.94
CA LEU A 220 15.38 -1.14 -20.57
C LEU A 220 15.43 -2.18 -21.70
N HIS A 221 14.85 -3.37 -21.51
CA HIS A 221 14.72 -4.37 -22.58
C HIS A 221 13.86 -3.86 -23.73
N LEU A 222 12.74 -3.19 -23.43
CA LEU A 222 11.88 -2.57 -24.44
C LEU A 222 12.64 -1.52 -25.26
N MET A 223 13.48 -0.69 -24.62
CA MET A 223 14.35 0.28 -25.29
C MET A 223 15.41 -0.37 -26.18
N ARG A 224 15.90 -1.56 -25.81
CA ARG A 224 16.92 -2.29 -26.59
C ARG A 224 16.30 -3.05 -27.76
N ASP A 225 15.20 -3.73 -27.51
CA ASP A 225 14.67 -4.79 -28.35
C ASP A 225 13.46 -4.33 -29.20
N HIS A 226 12.72 -3.30 -28.74
CA HIS A 226 11.53 -2.73 -29.40
C HIS A 226 11.44 -1.19 -29.31
N PRO A 227 12.47 -0.42 -29.74
CA PRO A 227 12.54 1.04 -29.54
C PRO A 227 11.57 1.85 -30.42
N GLU A 228 11.02 1.28 -31.49
CA GLU A 228 10.50 2.04 -32.64
C GLU A 228 9.33 2.97 -32.31
N HIS A 229 8.48 2.59 -31.36
CA HIS A 229 7.26 3.30 -30.99
C HIS A 229 7.35 3.98 -29.61
N LEU A 230 8.51 3.90 -28.95
CA LEU A 230 8.74 4.53 -27.66
C LEU A 230 9.03 6.02 -27.81
N ARG A 231 8.16 6.86 -27.23
CA ARG A 231 8.34 8.31 -27.17
C ARG A 231 9.21 8.74 -26.00
N SER A 232 8.98 8.18 -24.82
CA SER A 232 9.75 8.46 -23.60
C SER A 232 9.57 7.34 -22.58
N VAL A 233 10.54 7.19 -21.69
CA VAL A 233 10.59 6.13 -20.68
C VAL A 233 10.82 6.72 -19.29
N ILE A 234 10.10 6.24 -18.29
CA ILE A 234 10.29 6.56 -16.88
C ILE A 234 10.68 5.27 -16.16
N LEU A 235 11.83 5.30 -15.50
CA LEU A 235 12.38 4.20 -14.72
C LEU A 235 12.41 4.63 -13.25
N ASP A 236 11.51 4.09 -12.43
CA ASP A 236 11.43 4.38 -11.00
C ASP A 236 11.95 3.20 -10.19
N ALA A 237 12.82 3.43 -9.20
CA ALA A 237 13.47 2.35 -8.43
C ALA A 237 14.22 1.35 -9.35
N VAL A 238 15.33 1.81 -9.90
CA VAL A 238 15.93 1.24 -11.13
C VAL A 238 16.68 -0.08 -10.89
N VAL A 239 16.43 -1.05 -11.76
CA VAL A 239 17.15 -2.32 -11.91
C VAL A 239 17.89 -2.30 -13.25
N PRO A 240 19.18 -1.94 -13.28
CA PRO A 240 19.99 -1.96 -14.50
C PRO A 240 20.44 -3.40 -14.82
N PRO A 241 20.38 -3.85 -16.10
CA PRO A 241 20.74 -5.21 -16.48
C PRO A 241 22.20 -5.56 -16.15
N GLN A 242 23.10 -4.58 -16.22
CA GLN A 242 24.52 -4.82 -15.97
C GLN A 242 24.91 -5.00 -14.50
N LEU A 243 23.96 -4.89 -13.57
CA LEU A 243 24.18 -5.16 -12.15
C LEU A 243 23.22 -6.25 -11.69
N ASN A 244 23.76 -7.44 -11.45
CA ASN A 244 23.03 -8.48 -10.74
C ASN A 244 22.81 -8.02 -9.28
N PHE A 245 21.57 -7.71 -8.94
CA PHE A 245 21.21 -7.14 -7.64
C PHE A 245 21.19 -8.20 -6.52
N ILE A 246 21.07 -9.49 -6.86
CA ILE A 246 20.95 -10.59 -5.90
C ILE A 246 22.16 -10.68 -4.95
N PRO A 247 23.42 -10.80 -5.45
CA PRO A 247 24.59 -10.80 -4.57
C PRO A 247 24.87 -9.43 -3.92
N LEU A 248 24.12 -8.39 -4.29
CA LEU A 248 24.18 -7.05 -3.69
C LEU A 248 23.17 -6.83 -2.56
N VAL A 249 22.22 -7.76 -2.35
CA VAL A 249 21.21 -7.65 -1.30
C VAL A 249 21.83 -7.43 0.09
N PRO A 250 22.87 -8.18 0.54
CA PRO A 250 23.47 -7.92 1.86
C PRO A 250 24.06 -6.51 2.01
N GLN A 251 24.65 -5.96 0.96
CA GLN A 251 25.23 -4.62 0.93
C GLN A 251 24.14 -3.57 0.95
N ASN A 252 23.07 -3.77 0.19
CA ASN A 252 21.90 -2.88 0.15
C ASN A 252 21.18 -2.85 1.49
N THR A 253 20.99 -4.00 2.13
CA THR A 253 20.46 -4.10 3.51
C THR A 253 21.37 -3.36 4.49
N ASN A 254 22.69 -3.53 4.42
CA ASN A 254 23.61 -2.81 5.30
C ASN A 254 23.55 -1.29 5.09
N ARG A 255 23.46 -0.85 3.84
CA ARG A 255 23.31 0.56 3.46
C ARG A 255 22.00 1.14 3.99
N LEU A 256 20.88 0.43 3.87
CA LEU A 256 19.59 0.85 4.42
C LEU A 256 19.69 1.15 5.91
N PHE A 257 20.29 0.24 6.68
CA PHE A 257 20.50 0.46 8.12
C PHE A 257 21.43 1.64 8.39
N ASP A 258 22.49 1.82 7.60
CA ASP A 258 23.33 3.02 7.68
C ASP A 258 22.51 4.29 7.48
N GLN A 259 21.62 4.33 6.49
CA GLN A 259 20.76 5.47 6.20
C GLN A 259 19.82 5.78 7.38
N PHE A 260 19.16 4.77 7.95
CA PHE A 260 18.30 4.98 9.12
C PHE A 260 19.05 5.55 10.33
N PHE A 261 20.24 5.03 10.63
CA PHE A 261 21.01 5.52 11.78
C PHE A 261 21.62 6.90 11.54
N GLN A 262 22.14 7.15 10.33
CA GLN A 262 22.71 8.45 9.97
C GLN A 262 21.67 9.55 9.95
N ALA A 263 20.48 9.27 9.43
CA ALA A 263 19.40 10.25 9.39
C ALA A 263 18.89 10.60 10.81
N CYS A 264 18.76 9.62 11.72
CA CYS A 264 18.49 9.94 13.14
C CYS A 264 19.62 10.71 13.81
N ALA A 265 20.87 10.40 13.49
CA ALA A 265 22.03 11.09 14.08
C ALA A 265 22.19 12.53 13.58
N ALA A 266 21.70 12.83 12.37
CA ALA A 266 21.69 14.17 11.79
C ALA A 266 20.57 15.06 12.35
N ASP A 267 19.44 14.46 12.77
CA ASP A 267 18.32 15.16 13.41
C ASP A 267 18.58 15.36 14.92
N GLU A 268 18.70 16.62 15.36
CA GLU A 268 18.98 16.95 16.78
C GLU A 268 17.92 16.41 17.75
N THR A 269 16.66 16.33 17.32
CA THR A 269 15.55 15.82 18.16
C THR A 269 15.62 14.30 18.26
N CYS A 270 15.83 13.62 17.12
CA CYS A 270 15.98 12.17 17.10
C CYS A 270 17.20 11.73 17.91
N GLN A 271 18.36 12.34 17.70
CA GLN A 271 19.57 12.01 18.44
C GLN A 271 19.39 12.21 19.95
N ALA A 272 18.67 13.25 20.38
CA ALA A 272 18.41 13.52 21.79
C ALA A 272 17.43 12.50 22.42
N GLU A 273 16.40 12.06 21.68
CA GLU A 273 15.41 11.10 22.19
C GLU A 273 15.84 9.63 22.06
N TYR A 274 16.62 9.32 21.01
CA TYR A 274 17.03 7.97 20.63
C TYR A 274 18.57 7.87 20.49
N PRO A 275 19.34 8.12 21.57
CA PRO A 275 20.79 7.97 21.52
C PRO A 275 21.17 6.50 21.27
N ASP A 276 22.34 6.30 20.65
CA ASP A 276 22.97 5.00 20.38
C ASP A 276 22.04 4.00 19.65
N LEU A 277 21.19 4.50 18.76
CA LEU A 277 20.12 3.75 18.10
C LEU A 277 20.61 2.46 17.43
N GLU A 278 21.74 2.52 16.72
CA GLU A 278 22.37 1.36 16.07
C GLU A 278 22.68 0.24 17.06
N THR A 279 23.38 0.58 18.14
CA THR A 279 23.79 -0.41 19.15
C THR A 279 22.56 -1.05 19.80
N ARG A 280 21.53 -0.25 20.07
CA ARG A 280 20.28 -0.71 20.66
C ARG A 280 19.50 -1.64 19.75
N PHE A 281 19.39 -1.31 18.46
CA PHE A 281 18.69 -2.14 17.49
C PHE A 281 19.36 -3.52 17.36
N PHE A 282 20.67 -3.57 17.14
CA PHE A 282 21.36 -4.86 17.00
C PHE A 282 21.40 -5.67 18.31
N ALA A 283 21.36 -5.02 19.48
CA ALA A 283 21.18 -5.74 20.74
C ALA A 283 19.83 -6.49 20.81
N VAL A 284 18.75 -5.92 20.26
CA VAL A 284 17.46 -6.59 20.15
C VAL A 284 17.54 -7.77 19.17
N VAL A 285 18.18 -7.58 18.01
CA VAL A 285 18.39 -8.65 17.02
C VAL A 285 19.16 -9.82 17.65
N ASP A 286 20.27 -9.54 18.33
CA ASP A 286 21.08 -10.55 19.00
C ASP A 286 20.29 -11.27 20.10
N GLN A 287 19.52 -10.52 20.90
CA GLN A 287 18.65 -11.10 21.93
C GLN A 287 17.60 -12.05 21.34
N LEU A 288 16.96 -11.68 20.24
CA LEU A 288 15.95 -12.51 19.57
C LEU A 288 16.57 -13.74 18.90
N ASN A 289 17.81 -13.65 18.42
CA ASN A 289 18.54 -14.82 17.93
C ASN A 289 18.91 -15.80 19.06
N GLU A 290 19.23 -15.30 20.25
CA GLU A 290 19.47 -16.15 21.43
C GLU A 290 18.17 -16.73 22.02
N GLN A 291 17.11 -15.93 22.11
CA GLN A 291 15.82 -16.28 22.70
C GLN A 291 14.67 -15.77 21.82
N PRO A 292 14.32 -16.52 20.76
CA PRO A 292 13.19 -16.22 19.90
C PRO A 292 11.89 -16.18 20.68
N THR A 293 11.01 -15.26 20.30
CA THR A 293 9.65 -15.16 20.86
C THR A 293 8.62 -15.64 19.85
N THR A 294 7.39 -15.84 20.30
CA THR A 294 6.24 -16.15 19.44
C THR A 294 5.32 -14.95 19.42
N LEU A 295 4.91 -14.54 18.22
CA LEU A 295 3.84 -13.57 17.99
C LEU A 295 2.58 -14.31 17.55
N THR A 296 1.41 -13.73 17.81
CA THR A 296 0.16 -14.20 17.21
C THR A 296 -0.34 -13.15 16.24
N ILE A 297 -0.48 -13.52 14.98
CA ILE A 297 -0.99 -12.66 13.92
C ILE A 297 -2.37 -13.12 13.45
N ALA A 298 -3.07 -12.27 12.71
CA ALA A 298 -4.34 -12.62 12.07
C ALA A 298 -4.24 -12.36 10.57
N ASP A 299 -4.66 -13.34 9.79
CA ASP A 299 -4.92 -13.18 8.36
C ASP A 299 -6.03 -12.13 8.17
N PRO A 300 -5.79 -11.05 7.41
CA PRO A 300 -6.74 -9.96 7.25
C PRO A 300 -8.02 -10.37 6.51
N ASP A 301 -7.95 -11.37 5.63
CA ASP A 301 -9.07 -11.80 4.79
C ASP A 301 -9.93 -12.85 5.48
N THR A 302 -9.30 -13.82 6.15
CA THR A 302 -10.02 -14.92 6.80
C THR A 302 -10.30 -14.69 8.29
N GLY A 303 -9.54 -13.78 8.93
CA GLY A 303 -9.52 -13.60 10.37
C GLY A 303 -8.90 -14.78 11.13
N GLN A 304 -8.27 -15.73 10.43
CA GLN A 304 -7.61 -16.88 11.05
C GLN A 304 -6.34 -16.44 11.76
N HIS A 305 -6.12 -16.97 12.96
CA HIS A 305 -4.93 -16.68 13.74
C HIS A 305 -3.80 -17.67 13.47
N TYR A 306 -2.57 -17.14 13.41
CA TYR A 306 -1.34 -17.90 13.22
C TYR A 306 -0.31 -17.51 14.28
N ASP A 307 0.41 -18.50 14.79
CA ASP A 307 1.60 -18.25 15.59
C ASP A 307 2.79 -18.07 14.65
N VAL A 308 3.63 -17.08 14.93
CA VAL A 308 4.83 -16.75 14.16
C VAL A 308 6.03 -16.75 15.09
N ARG A 309 7.10 -17.42 14.67
CA ARG A 309 8.39 -17.35 15.34
C ARG A 309 9.09 -16.04 14.96
N LEU A 310 9.31 -15.17 15.95
CA LEU A 310 10.12 -13.96 15.81
C LEU A 310 11.51 -14.21 16.40
N ASP A 311 12.50 -14.39 15.53
CA ASP A 311 13.92 -14.30 15.85
C ASP A 311 14.56 -13.04 15.23
N GLY A 312 15.88 -12.89 15.36
CA GLY A 312 16.59 -11.72 14.89
C GLY A 312 16.61 -11.62 13.36
N ASP A 313 16.70 -12.75 12.66
CA ASP A 313 16.62 -12.80 11.20
C ASP A 313 15.23 -12.37 10.71
N THR A 314 14.15 -12.88 11.32
CA THR A 314 12.78 -12.42 11.04
C THR A 314 12.61 -10.91 11.31
N LEU A 315 13.23 -10.38 12.37
CA LEU A 315 13.19 -8.95 12.66
C LEU A 315 13.94 -8.12 11.60
N LEU A 316 15.12 -8.56 11.14
CA LEU A 316 15.86 -7.89 10.08
C LEU A 316 15.07 -7.89 8.77
N GLY A 317 14.50 -9.04 8.39
CA GLY A 317 13.62 -9.17 7.22
C GLY A 317 12.38 -8.29 7.32
N PHE A 318 11.76 -8.20 8.50
CA PHE A 318 10.64 -7.29 8.74
C PHE A 318 11.03 -5.82 8.56
N VAL A 319 12.16 -5.39 9.12
CA VAL A 319 12.64 -4.00 8.97
C VAL A 319 12.97 -3.68 7.51
N TYR A 320 13.59 -4.63 6.80
CA TYR A 320 13.84 -4.53 5.36
C TYR A 320 12.54 -4.37 4.58
N GLN A 321 11.52 -5.18 4.88
CA GLN A 321 10.24 -5.14 4.17
C GLN A 321 9.46 -3.84 4.43
N ILE A 322 9.38 -3.38 5.68
CA ILE A 322 8.69 -2.11 5.95
C ILE A 322 9.42 -0.92 5.32
N ALA A 323 10.72 -1.03 5.05
CA ALA A 323 11.49 0.06 4.47
C ALA A 323 10.97 0.45 3.09
N TYR A 324 10.25 -0.42 2.37
CA TYR A 324 9.52 -0.08 1.13
C TYR A 324 8.45 1.02 1.34
N LEU A 325 7.98 1.23 2.57
CA LEU A 325 7.04 2.30 2.89
C LEU A 325 7.80 3.63 3.03
N PRO A 326 7.34 4.73 2.38
CA PRO A 326 8.02 6.02 2.40
C PRO A 326 8.36 6.53 3.81
N GLU A 327 7.48 6.38 4.80
CA GLU A 327 7.70 6.93 6.15
C GLU A 327 8.30 5.93 7.15
N ALA A 328 8.79 4.77 6.69
CA ALA A 328 9.40 3.76 7.55
C ALA A 328 10.63 4.30 8.32
N TYR A 329 11.44 5.14 7.67
CA TYR A 329 12.61 5.76 8.29
C TYR A 329 12.21 6.59 9.53
N ALA A 330 11.08 7.29 9.47
CA ALA A 330 10.65 8.20 10.53
C ALA A 330 10.11 7.47 11.77
N ILE A 331 9.55 6.27 11.58
CA ILE A 331 9.00 5.47 12.69
C ILE A 331 10.04 4.52 13.29
N PHE A 332 11.10 4.21 12.55
CA PHE A 332 12.10 3.21 12.94
C PHE A 332 12.69 3.43 14.35
N PRO A 333 13.13 4.63 14.78
CA PRO A 333 13.67 4.82 16.14
C PRO A 333 12.67 4.47 17.24
N ASN A 334 11.41 4.82 17.02
CA ASN A 334 10.36 4.52 17.97
C ASN A 334 10.04 3.03 18.00
N MET A 335 10.12 2.34 16.86
CA MET A 335 9.99 0.89 16.82
C MET A 335 11.08 0.20 17.62
N VAL A 336 12.35 0.61 17.46
CA VAL A 336 13.47 0.05 18.24
C VAL A 336 13.20 0.17 19.74
N LYS A 337 12.75 1.35 20.19
CA LYS A 337 12.37 1.59 21.60
C LYS A 337 11.24 0.66 22.07
N SER A 338 10.25 0.36 21.24
CA SER A 338 9.19 -0.61 21.56
C SER A 338 9.74 -2.03 21.65
N PHE A 339 10.61 -2.44 20.73
CA PHE A 339 11.17 -3.78 20.69
C PHE A 339 12.07 -4.07 21.90
N GLU A 340 12.86 -3.10 22.35
CA GLU A 340 13.62 -3.21 23.61
C GLU A 340 12.73 -3.46 24.83
N ALA A 341 11.49 -2.98 24.80
CA ALA A 341 10.50 -3.21 25.86
C ALA A 341 9.72 -4.53 25.68
N GLY A 342 10.00 -5.30 24.62
CA GLY A 342 9.26 -6.50 24.24
C GLY A 342 7.88 -6.22 23.66
N ASP A 343 7.61 -4.99 23.19
CA ASP A 343 6.36 -4.61 22.55
C ASP A 343 6.46 -4.75 21.02
N TYR A 344 5.98 -5.87 20.50
CA TYR A 344 6.01 -6.22 19.07
C TYR A 344 4.68 -6.01 18.35
N ARG A 345 3.72 -5.30 18.96
CA ARG A 345 2.36 -5.12 18.39
C ARG A 345 2.37 -4.48 16.99
N PHE A 346 3.37 -3.65 16.70
CA PHE A 346 3.54 -3.10 15.35
C PHE A 346 3.83 -4.22 14.32
N ILE A 347 4.68 -5.19 14.67
CA ILE A 347 4.95 -6.35 13.82
C ILE A 347 3.68 -7.20 13.68
N GLU A 348 2.94 -7.42 14.76
CA GLU A 348 1.71 -8.23 14.74
C GLU A 348 0.64 -7.67 13.78
N VAL A 349 0.60 -6.35 13.58
CA VAL A 349 -0.35 -5.68 12.67
C VAL A 349 0.17 -5.60 11.24
N ILE A 350 1.47 -5.39 11.05
CA ILE A 350 2.04 -5.09 9.74
C ILE A 350 2.54 -6.33 9.02
N LEU A 351 3.14 -7.29 9.74
CA LEU A 351 3.64 -8.53 9.14
C LEU A 351 2.58 -9.28 8.31
N PRO A 352 1.30 -9.40 8.74
CA PRO A 352 0.27 -10.07 7.95
C PRO A 352 0.04 -9.45 6.57
N LEU A 353 0.22 -8.14 6.44
CA LEU A 353 -0.02 -7.43 5.18
C LEU A 353 0.96 -7.83 4.09
N PHE A 354 2.15 -8.29 4.47
CA PHE A 354 3.16 -8.81 3.53
C PHE A 354 3.11 -10.34 3.43
N LEU A 355 2.75 -11.00 4.53
CA LEU A 355 2.82 -12.45 4.64
C LEU A 355 1.69 -13.17 3.90
N PHE A 356 0.51 -12.56 3.86
CA PHE A 356 -0.65 -13.08 3.14
C PHE A 356 -0.87 -12.38 1.79
N ASP A 357 0.12 -11.62 1.32
CA ASP A 357 0.07 -10.98 0.01
C ASP A 357 0.25 -12.04 -1.08
N ASP A 358 -0.80 -12.25 -1.88
CA ASP A 358 -0.82 -13.18 -3.02
C ASP A 358 -0.70 -12.44 -4.38
N THR A 359 -0.32 -11.17 -4.35
CA THR A 359 -0.22 -10.33 -5.56
C THR A 359 1.07 -10.53 -6.36
N ILE A 360 2.01 -11.33 -5.85
CA ILE A 360 3.24 -11.73 -6.57
C ILE A 360 3.08 -13.16 -7.09
N SER A 361 3.24 -13.34 -8.40
CA SER A 361 3.33 -14.67 -9.00
C SER A 361 4.71 -15.28 -8.78
N ASP A 362 4.79 -16.30 -7.92
CA ASP A 362 6.02 -17.08 -7.70
C ASP A 362 6.57 -17.64 -9.00
N GLY A 363 5.70 -18.19 -9.85
CA GLY A 363 6.15 -18.86 -11.06
C GLY A 363 6.72 -17.88 -12.08
N MET A 364 6.19 -16.67 -12.17
CA MET A 364 6.82 -15.60 -12.96
C MET A 364 8.13 -15.13 -12.30
N TYR A 365 8.13 -14.93 -10.97
CA TYR A 365 9.31 -14.51 -10.21
C TYR A 365 10.51 -15.44 -10.45
N PHE A 366 10.36 -16.74 -10.17
CA PHE A 366 11.46 -17.69 -10.34
C PHE A 366 11.81 -17.93 -11.81
N SER A 367 10.85 -17.85 -12.74
CA SER A 367 11.20 -18.02 -14.16
C SER A 367 12.12 -16.89 -14.66
N VAL A 368 11.87 -15.64 -14.26
CA VAL A 368 12.75 -14.51 -14.57
C VAL A 368 14.09 -14.65 -13.85
N ILE A 369 14.06 -14.75 -12.51
CA ILE A 369 15.28 -14.74 -11.69
C ILE A 369 16.23 -15.87 -12.09
N CYS A 370 15.70 -17.06 -12.36
CA CYS A 370 16.52 -18.21 -12.73
C CYS A 370 17.03 -18.16 -14.16
N ALA A 371 16.33 -17.47 -15.07
CA ALA A 371 16.77 -17.29 -16.43
C ALA A 371 17.83 -16.19 -16.56
N GLU A 372 17.83 -15.19 -15.67
CA GLU A 372 18.54 -13.92 -15.88
C GLU A 372 19.62 -13.65 -14.83
N ASP A 373 19.35 -13.90 -13.54
CA ASP A 373 20.19 -13.40 -12.44
C ASP A 373 20.80 -14.52 -11.56
N ALA A 374 20.44 -15.79 -11.76
CA ALA A 374 20.91 -16.89 -10.90
C ALA A 374 22.28 -17.48 -11.32
N ASP A 375 23.12 -16.71 -12.02
CA ASP A 375 24.41 -17.15 -12.59
C ASP A 375 25.64 -16.75 -11.74
N PHE A 376 25.43 -16.37 -10.48
CA PHE A 376 26.47 -15.93 -9.56
C PHE A 376 26.98 -17.04 -8.63
N ASP A 377 28.15 -16.80 -8.02
CA ASP A 377 28.70 -17.66 -6.95
C ASP A 377 28.39 -17.03 -5.57
N PRO A 378 27.52 -17.65 -4.74
CA PRO A 378 27.22 -17.14 -3.40
C PRO A 378 28.47 -16.97 -2.52
N GLU A 379 29.50 -17.80 -2.69
CA GLU A 379 30.75 -17.73 -1.92
C GLU A 379 31.62 -16.53 -2.32
N ALA A 380 31.40 -15.97 -3.51
CA ALA A 380 32.09 -14.77 -4.00
C ALA A 380 31.42 -13.46 -3.54
N THR A 381 30.30 -13.53 -2.82
CA THR A 381 29.55 -12.37 -2.34
C THR A 381 30.43 -11.46 -1.46
N PRO A 382 30.49 -10.13 -1.72
CA PRO A 382 31.40 -9.24 -1.00
C PRO A 382 30.89 -8.87 0.40
N LEU A 383 31.11 -9.74 1.39
CA LEU A 383 30.65 -9.54 2.78
C LEU A 383 31.58 -8.70 3.66
N ALA A 384 32.74 -8.28 3.14
CA ALA A 384 33.72 -7.54 3.91
C ALA A 384 33.19 -6.15 4.31
N GLY A 385 33.24 -5.84 5.61
CA GLY A 385 32.80 -4.54 6.14
C GLY A 385 31.30 -4.46 6.48
N LEU A 386 30.53 -5.51 6.19
CA LEU A 386 29.12 -5.60 6.60
C LEU A 386 29.01 -5.90 8.10
N ARG A 387 27.87 -5.51 8.69
CA ARG A 387 27.55 -5.86 10.08
C ARG A 387 27.46 -7.38 10.27
N PRO A 388 27.94 -7.93 11.41
CA PRO A 388 27.94 -9.38 11.64
C PRO A 388 26.56 -10.02 11.49
N GLN A 389 25.50 -9.37 11.97
CA GLN A 389 24.12 -9.86 11.89
C GLN A 389 23.62 -9.99 10.45
N ILE A 390 24.09 -9.12 9.54
CA ILE A 390 23.74 -9.16 8.11
C ILE A 390 24.61 -10.18 7.39
N ALA A 391 25.90 -10.25 7.72
CA ALA A 391 26.86 -11.14 7.06
C ALA A 391 26.72 -12.61 7.48
N ALA A 392 26.20 -12.89 8.68
CA ALA A 392 26.24 -14.21 9.31
C ALA A 392 25.66 -15.32 8.41
N ASN A 393 24.52 -15.05 7.79
CA ASN A 393 23.77 -16.04 7.03
C ASN A 393 23.65 -15.71 5.53
N ALA A 394 24.22 -14.59 5.08
CA ALA A 394 24.07 -14.08 3.71
C ALA A 394 24.40 -15.11 2.61
N VAL A 395 25.49 -15.87 2.74
CA VAL A 395 25.85 -16.90 1.74
C VAL A 395 24.81 -18.02 1.68
N GLU A 396 24.34 -18.46 2.84
CA GLU A 396 23.34 -19.52 2.95
C GLU A 396 21.98 -19.05 2.44
N ASP A 397 21.57 -17.83 2.76
CA ASP A 397 20.35 -17.18 2.24
C ASP A 397 20.41 -17.11 0.71
N LEU A 398 21.49 -16.56 0.15
CA LEU A 398 21.64 -16.43 -1.30
C LEU A 398 21.62 -17.80 -2.00
N LYS A 399 22.29 -18.79 -1.41
CA LYS A 399 22.28 -20.15 -1.94
C LYS A 399 20.89 -20.79 -1.87
N ASN A 400 20.21 -20.71 -0.73
CA ASN A 400 18.93 -21.39 -0.51
C ASN A 400 17.79 -20.73 -1.28
N SER A 401 17.74 -19.39 -1.31
CA SER A 401 16.66 -18.60 -1.93
C SER A 401 16.78 -18.50 -3.45
N TYR A 402 18.00 -18.59 -4.01
CA TYR A 402 18.21 -18.40 -5.45
C TYR A 402 18.81 -19.64 -6.11
N ILE A 403 20.03 -20.06 -5.74
CA ILE A 403 20.73 -21.13 -6.45
C ILE A 403 19.99 -22.48 -6.34
N ASP A 404 19.60 -22.87 -5.12
CA ASP A 404 18.87 -24.12 -4.90
C ASP A 404 17.44 -24.03 -5.46
N MET A 405 16.77 -22.88 -5.36
CA MET A 405 15.45 -22.67 -5.97
C MET A 405 15.52 -22.82 -7.49
N CYS A 406 16.52 -22.24 -8.15
CA CYS A 406 16.68 -22.34 -9.59
C CYS A 406 17.08 -23.74 -10.07
N ALA A 407 17.80 -24.50 -9.24
CA ALA A 407 18.05 -25.92 -9.50
C ALA A 407 16.77 -26.77 -9.44
N ILE A 408 15.75 -26.34 -8.67
CA ILE A 408 14.42 -26.95 -8.64
C ILE A 408 13.58 -26.45 -9.81
N TRP A 409 13.61 -25.15 -10.11
CA TRP A 409 12.75 -24.51 -11.10
C TRP A 409 13.09 -24.85 -12.55
N GLN A 410 14.38 -25.10 -12.85
CA GLN A 410 14.88 -25.66 -14.11
C GLN A 410 14.37 -24.97 -15.39
N VAL A 411 14.51 -23.65 -15.46
CA VAL A 411 14.32 -22.89 -16.70
C VAL A 411 15.63 -22.72 -17.46
N ASP A 412 15.52 -22.44 -18.75
CA ASP A 412 16.67 -22.16 -19.59
C ASP A 412 17.27 -20.80 -19.24
N ALA A 413 18.56 -20.77 -18.93
CA ALA A 413 19.29 -19.52 -18.74
C ALA A 413 19.39 -18.73 -20.05
N LEU A 414 19.17 -17.42 -19.97
CA LEU A 414 19.45 -16.51 -21.07
C LEU A 414 20.97 -16.32 -21.21
N GLY A 415 21.39 -15.96 -22.42
CA GLY A 415 22.80 -15.70 -22.68
C GLY A 415 23.28 -14.38 -22.06
N PRO A 416 24.61 -14.13 -22.03
CA PRO A 416 25.20 -12.94 -21.41
C PRO A 416 24.75 -11.59 -21.98
N PHE A 417 23.99 -11.59 -23.08
CA PHE A 417 23.41 -10.37 -23.66
C PHE A 417 22.35 -9.76 -22.74
N ILE A 418 21.76 -10.55 -21.83
CA ILE A 418 20.73 -10.04 -20.91
C ILE A 418 21.32 -9.00 -19.96
N ASP A 419 22.57 -9.18 -19.54
CA ASP A 419 23.32 -8.29 -18.63
C ASP A 419 24.03 -7.13 -19.34
N GLU A 420 23.91 -7.00 -20.66
CA GLU A 420 24.56 -5.91 -21.38
C GLU A 420 23.89 -4.56 -21.06
N PRO A 421 24.65 -3.50 -20.76
CA PRO A 421 24.09 -2.17 -20.56
C PRO A 421 23.28 -1.71 -21.77
N VAL A 422 22.06 -1.23 -21.54
CA VAL A 422 21.21 -0.71 -22.61
C VAL A 422 21.67 0.67 -23.04
N VAL A 423 21.94 0.82 -24.34
CA VAL A 423 22.34 2.09 -24.96
C VAL A 423 21.14 2.67 -25.71
N SER A 424 20.74 3.90 -25.36
CA SER A 424 19.60 4.55 -26.02
C SER A 424 19.72 6.09 -26.02
N ASP A 425 19.05 6.72 -26.97
CA ASP A 425 18.80 8.16 -27.06
C ASP A 425 17.33 8.54 -26.83
N ILE A 426 16.47 7.55 -26.56
CA ILE A 426 15.08 7.78 -26.15
C ILE A 426 15.11 8.62 -24.86
N PRO A 427 14.32 9.72 -24.78
CA PRO A 427 14.21 10.49 -23.56
C PRO A 427 13.86 9.62 -22.34
N THR A 428 14.67 9.70 -21.28
CA THR A 428 14.47 8.89 -20.07
C THR A 428 14.43 9.74 -18.80
N LEU A 429 13.49 9.46 -17.91
CA LEU A 429 13.48 9.94 -16.53
C LEU A 429 13.83 8.78 -15.60
N LEU A 430 14.81 8.95 -14.73
CA LEU A 430 15.15 8.00 -13.68
C LEU A 430 14.82 8.61 -12.32
N LEU A 431 14.10 7.86 -11.49
CA LEU A 431 13.71 8.23 -10.14
C LEU A 431 14.24 7.18 -9.15
N SER A 432 14.65 7.63 -7.97
CA SER A 432 15.10 6.75 -6.89
C SER A 432 14.78 7.36 -5.52
N GLY A 433 14.52 6.52 -4.54
CA GLY A 433 14.46 6.93 -3.13
C GLY A 433 15.77 6.68 -2.42
N GLU A 434 16.20 7.59 -1.54
CA GLU A 434 17.41 7.42 -0.73
C GLU A 434 17.31 6.22 0.21
N PHE A 435 16.11 5.96 0.74
CA PHE A 435 15.81 4.86 1.66
C PHE A 435 15.33 3.57 0.96
N ASP A 436 15.43 3.49 -0.36
CA ASP A 436 15.05 2.29 -1.12
C ASP A 436 15.89 1.07 -0.66
N PRO A 437 15.30 0.04 -0.06
CA PRO A 437 16.06 -1.08 0.50
C PRO A 437 16.70 -1.99 -0.55
N ILE A 438 16.21 -1.98 -1.80
CA ILE A 438 16.55 -2.97 -2.84
C ILE A 438 17.28 -2.34 -4.04
N THR A 439 16.82 -1.19 -4.53
CA THR A 439 17.29 -0.54 -5.78
C THR A 439 17.81 0.85 -5.48
N PRO A 440 19.01 0.95 -4.89
CA PRO A 440 19.52 2.23 -4.40
C PRO A 440 19.83 3.21 -5.53
N PRO A 441 19.99 4.51 -5.24
CA PRO A 441 20.23 5.54 -6.27
C PRO A 441 21.42 5.27 -7.20
N GLU A 442 22.43 4.52 -6.74
CA GLU A 442 23.57 4.09 -7.55
C GLU A 442 23.14 3.25 -8.77
N ASN A 443 22.06 2.49 -8.66
CA ASN A 443 21.52 1.70 -9.77
C ASN A 443 21.01 2.59 -10.91
N ALA A 444 20.28 3.65 -10.58
CA ALA A 444 19.84 4.65 -11.56
C ALA A 444 21.04 5.35 -12.19
N ALA A 445 22.08 5.67 -11.41
CA ALA A 445 23.31 6.24 -11.96
C ALA A 445 24.03 5.28 -12.93
N ALA A 446 24.03 3.98 -12.63
CA ALA A 446 24.60 2.95 -13.51
C ALA A 446 23.82 2.82 -14.82
N ALA A 447 22.48 2.82 -14.79
CA ALA A 447 21.64 2.83 -15.98
C ALA A 447 21.87 4.11 -16.81
N ALA A 448 21.85 5.28 -16.18
CA ALA A 448 21.98 6.57 -16.84
C ALA A 448 23.31 6.73 -17.60
N ALA A 449 24.36 5.99 -17.24
CA ALA A 449 25.66 6.06 -17.90
C ALA A 449 25.62 5.74 -19.42
N SER A 450 24.67 4.92 -19.86
CA SER A 450 24.47 4.54 -21.27
C SER A 450 23.22 5.16 -21.92
N LEU A 451 22.47 5.99 -21.18
CA LEU A 451 21.27 6.68 -21.66
C LEU A 451 21.59 8.14 -21.96
N THR A 452 21.75 8.46 -23.25
CA THR A 452 22.32 9.76 -23.67
C THR A 452 21.39 10.95 -23.47
N ASN A 453 20.08 10.71 -23.30
CA ASN A 453 19.05 11.73 -23.08
C ASN A 453 18.27 11.43 -21.80
N SER A 454 18.97 11.36 -20.67
CA SER A 454 18.37 11.00 -19.37
C SER A 454 18.41 12.13 -18.33
N PHE A 455 17.38 12.21 -17.50
CA PHE A 455 17.35 13.00 -16.27
C PHE A 455 17.26 12.05 -15.06
N ASN A 456 18.18 12.17 -14.11
CA ASN A 456 18.21 11.33 -12.90
C ASN A 456 17.92 12.17 -11.66
N TYR A 457 16.90 11.80 -10.88
CA TYR A 457 16.52 12.47 -9.64
C TYR A 457 16.42 11.48 -8.48
N VAL A 458 16.87 11.92 -7.30
CA VAL A 458 16.79 11.18 -6.05
C VAL A 458 15.90 11.94 -5.08
N ASP A 459 14.87 11.27 -4.57
CA ASP A 459 14.08 11.75 -3.45
C ASP A 459 14.81 11.41 -2.14
N ALA A 460 15.24 12.45 -1.42
CA ALA A 460 16.02 12.34 -0.20
C ALA A 460 15.25 11.68 0.96
N VAL A 461 13.91 11.63 0.87
CA VAL A 461 13.05 10.94 1.84
C VAL A 461 12.21 9.85 1.20
N GLY A 462 12.45 9.57 -0.08
CA GLY A 462 11.73 8.55 -0.83
C GLY A 462 12.20 7.15 -0.48
N SER A 463 11.31 6.19 -0.72
CA SER A 463 11.61 4.76 -0.65
C SER A 463 11.49 4.12 -2.05
N HIS A 464 11.20 2.84 -2.13
CA HIS A 464 11.05 2.05 -3.34
C HIS A 464 9.80 2.46 -4.13
N GLY A 465 10.00 3.16 -5.24
CA GLY A 465 8.93 3.73 -6.04
C GLY A 465 8.50 5.12 -5.54
N ALA A 466 8.97 6.17 -6.22
CA ALA A 466 8.66 7.56 -5.88
C ALA A 466 7.32 8.04 -6.48
N PHE A 467 6.92 7.51 -7.64
CA PHE A 467 5.67 7.89 -8.29
C PHE A 467 4.47 7.34 -7.52
N GLY A 468 3.46 8.19 -7.33
CA GLY A 468 2.26 7.87 -6.55
C GLY A 468 2.42 8.06 -5.03
N SER A 469 3.65 7.97 -4.51
CA SER A 469 3.94 8.14 -3.08
C SER A 469 4.21 9.60 -2.69
N ASP A 470 4.77 10.41 -3.60
CA ASP A 470 5.10 11.81 -3.34
C ASP A 470 4.53 12.80 -4.38
N ALA A 471 4.08 13.97 -3.91
CA ALA A 471 3.46 14.99 -4.75
C ALA A 471 4.48 15.69 -5.69
N CYS A 472 5.75 15.79 -5.29
CA CYS A 472 6.83 16.30 -6.14
C CYS A 472 7.16 15.29 -7.24
N ALA A 473 7.32 14.01 -6.90
CA ALA A 473 7.55 12.95 -7.88
C ALA A 473 6.45 12.92 -8.95
N ASN A 474 5.18 13.03 -8.55
CA ASN A 474 4.05 13.13 -9.47
C ASN A 474 4.15 14.34 -10.42
N GLN A 475 4.58 15.50 -9.92
CA GLN A 475 4.79 16.70 -10.75
C GLN A 475 5.97 16.54 -11.72
N ILE A 476 7.05 15.88 -11.29
CA ILE A 476 8.22 15.58 -12.13
C ILE A 476 7.81 14.65 -13.29
N VAL A 477 7.07 13.58 -12.99
CA VAL A 477 6.53 12.64 -13.98
C VAL A 477 5.61 13.36 -14.98
N GLU A 478 4.65 14.15 -14.50
CA GLU A 478 3.74 14.92 -15.37
C GLU A 478 4.50 15.90 -16.27
N ALA A 479 5.47 16.64 -15.71
CA ALA A 479 6.29 17.58 -16.46
C ALA A 479 7.15 16.88 -17.53
N PHE A 480 7.73 15.74 -17.21
CA PHE A 480 8.50 14.93 -18.15
C PHE A 480 7.65 14.40 -19.30
N LEU A 481 6.48 13.80 -19.02
CA LEU A 481 5.59 13.29 -20.06
C LEU A 481 5.13 14.39 -21.02
N ASN A 482 4.88 15.60 -20.49
CA ASN A 482 4.49 16.77 -21.27
C ASN A 482 5.62 17.28 -22.18
N ASN A 483 6.87 17.28 -21.71
CA ASN A 483 8.01 17.64 -22.54
C ASN A 483 9.28 16.84 -22.16
N PRO A 484 9.49 15.66 -22.77
CA PRO A 484 10.54 14.74 -22.34
C PRO A 484 11.94 15.20 -22.75
N THR A 485 12.06 16.27 -23.53
CA THR A 485 13.34 16.85 -23.94
C THR A 485 13.86 17.94 -23.01
N VAL A 486 13.07 18.32 -21.99
CA VAL A 486 13.39 19.39 -21.05
C VAL A 486 13.48 18.80 -19.63
N PRO A 487 14.53 19.11 -18.86
CA PRO A 487 14.64 18.62 -17.49
C PRO A 487 13.46 19.14 -16.66
N PRO A 488 12.68 18.25 -16.01
CA PRO A 488 11.63 18.65 -15.08
C PRO A 488 12.16 19.52 -13.93
N ASN A 489 11.30 20.36 -13.34
CA ASN A 489 11.68 21.09 -12.14
C ASN A 489 11.59 20.15 -10.92
N ALA A 490 12.74 19.83 -10.33
CA ALA A 490 12.86 18.96 -9.15
C ALA A 490 13.14 19.72 -7.83
N SER A 491 12.93 21.05 -7.79
CA SER A 491 13.24 21.86 -6.60
C SER A 491 12.46 21.46 -5.34
N CYS A 492 11.31 20.80 -5.48
CA CYS A 492 10.53 20.29 -4.35
C CYS A 492 11.19 19.09 -3.64
N LEU A 493 12.00 18.26 -4.34
CA LEU A 493 12.73 17.15 -3.70
C LEU A 493 13.76 17.65 -2.68
N THR A 494 14.30 18.86 -2.86
CA THR A 494 15.26 19.47 -1.92
C THR A 494 14.60 20.10 -0.68
N GLN A 495 13.28 20.23 -0.65
CA GLN A 495 12.55 20.82 0.49
C GLN A 495 12.21 19.77 1.55
N ALA A 496 12.17 18.49 1.18
CA ALA A 496 12.10 17.38 2.11
C ALA A 496 13.54 17.04 2.56
N SER A 497 13.96 17.56 3.72
CA SER A 497 15.28 17.24 4.29
C SER A 497 15.17 16.07 5.27
N PRO A 498 16.14 15.14 5.28
CA PRO A 498 16.33 14.15 6.34
C PRO A 498 16.42 14.75 7.75
N ASP A 499 16.71 16.06 7.86
CA ASP A 499 16.75 16.81 9.13
C ASP A 499 15.38 16.93 9.84
N ASN A 500 14.30 16.36 9.26
CA ASN A 500 12.97 16.24 9.88
C ASN A 500 12.61 14.77 10.11
N PHE A 501 13.56 13.99 10.61
CA PHE A 501 13.48 12.53 10.78
C PHE A 501 12.36 12.12 11.76
N VAL A 502 11.97 13.01 12.68
CA VAL A 502 10.85 12.78 13.61
C VAL A 502 9.81 13.91 13.48
N PRO A 503 8.67 13.68 12.81
CA PRO A 503 7.55 14.60 12.91
C PRO A 503 7.13 14.72 14.39
N PRO A 504 6.96 15.93 14.94
CA PRO A 504 6.64 16.14 16.36
C PRO A 504 5.27 15.60 16.84
N ASN A 505 4.55 14.85 16.00
CA ASN A 505 3.16 14.43 16.21
C ASN A 505 2.89 12.95 15.88
N THR A 506 3.89 12.07 16.02
CA THR A 506 3.69 10.62 15.88
C THR A 506 2.83 10.09 17.04
N ILE A 507 1.56 9.75 16.77
CA ILE A 507 0.62 9.09 17.69
C ILE A 507 0.96 7.61 17.82
N ARG A 508 0.92 7.08 19.05
CA ARG A 508 1.18 5.67 19.37
C ARG A 508 0.17 4.72 18.67
N VAL A 509 0.67 3.55 18.26
CA VAL A 509 0.03 2.47 17.47
C VAL A 509 -1.37 2.03 17.95
N ASP A 510 -1.70 2.28 19.23
CA ASP A 510 -2.96 1.89 19.88
C ASP A 510 -4.23 2.39 19.17
N LEU A 511 -4.16 3.55 18.48
CA LEU A 511 -5.31 4.16 17.81
C LEU A 511 -5.68 3.45 16.50
N ILE A 512 -4.69 3.01 15.71
CA ILE A 512 -4.89 2.38 14.41
C ILE A 512 -5.46 0.98 14.59
N HIS A 513 -4.97 0.23 15.58
CA HIS A 513 -5.55 -1.07 15.93
C HIS A 513 -7.04 -0.94 16.31
N GLN A 514 -7.41 0.06 17.14
CA GLN A 514 -8.82 0.27 17.51
C GLN A 514 -9.70 0.71 16.34
N ILE A 515 -9.16 1.45 15.36
CA ILE A 515 -9.89 1.87 14.16
C ILE A 515 -10.05 0.71 13.16
N ASN A 516 -9.02 -0.11 12.98
CA ASN A 516 -9.06 -1.24 12.03
C ASN A 516 -9.85 -2.43 12.57
N THR A 517 -10.04 -2.55 13.89
CA THR A 517 -10.92 -3.56 14.51
C THR A 517 -12.36 -3.06 14.75
N LEU A 518 -12.79 -1.99 14.07
CA LEU A 518 -14.14 -1.45 14.23
C LEU A 518 -15.21 -2.43 13.70
N ASP A 519 -15.68 -3.28 14.61
CA ASP A 519 -16.87 -4.14 14.51
C ASP A 519 -18.06 -3.37 13.87
N PRO A 520 -18.95 -4.00 13.07
CA PRO A 520 -20.23 -3.45 12.59
C PRO A 520 -21.02 -2.52 13.55
N TRP A 521 -20.84 -2.66 14.87
CA TRP A 521 -21.33 -1.69 15.86
C TRP A 521 -20.81 -0.25 15.67
N ALA A 522 -19.69 -0.03 14.99
CA ALA A 522 -19.09 1.28 14.70
C ALA A 522 -19.99 2.16 13.82
N VAL A 523 -20.77 1.56 12.91
CA VAL A 523 -21.76 2.30 12.10
C VAL A 523 -22.93 2.74 12.98
N ALA A 524 -23.45 1.84 13.81
CA ALA A 524 -24.51 2.17 14.77
C ALA A 524 -24.04 3.24 15.77
N PHE A 525 -22.77 3.18 16.16
CA PHE A 525 -22.12 4.11 17.05
C PHE A 525 -21.96 5.51 16.44
N THR A 526 -21.48 5.59 15.19
CA THR A 526 -21.34 6.85 14.45
C THR A 526 -22.69 7.52 14.22
N LEU A 527 -23.72 6.73 13.91
CA LEU A 527 -25.09 7.22 13.81
C LEU A 527 -25.60 7.76 15.15
N LEU A 528 -25.31 7.07 16.26
CA LEU A 528 -25.71 7.50 17.60
C LEU A 528 -25.01 8.80 18.03
N ALA A 529 -23.69 8.90 17.79
CA ALA A 529 -22.92 10.11 18.03
C ALA A 529 -23.41 11.29 17.18
N GLY A 530 -23.74 11.03 15.90
CA GLY A 530 -24.36 11.99 15.00
C GLY A 530 -25.72 12.48 15.50
N LEU A 531 -26.56 11.59 16.02
CA LEU A 531 -27.86 11.95 16.62
C LEU A 531 -27.70 12.83 17.86
N PHE A 532 -26.73 12.53 18.74
CA PHE A 532 -26.43 13.39 19.88
C PHE A 532 -25.92 14.76 19.46
N LEU A 533 -25.04 14.82 18.45
CA LEU A 533 -24.55 16.08 17.89
C LEU A 533 -25.69 16.91 17.28
N LEU A 534 -26.58 16.30 16.51
CA LEU A 534 -27.78 16.96 15.98
C LEU A 534 -28.69 17.50 17.10
N GLY A 535 -28.85 16.72 18.17
CA GLY A 535 -29.55 17.14 19.38
C GLY A 535 -28.96 18.41 19.98
N ILE A 536 -27.63 18.48 20.10
CA ILE A 536 -26.90 19.66 20.60
C ILE A 536 -27.04 20.85 19.65
N LEU A 537 -26.84 20.62 18.35
CA LEU A 537 -26.92 21.66 17.31
C LEU A 537 -28.33 22.21 17.11
N SER A 538 -29.37 21.52 17.59
CA SER A 538 -30.74 22.05 17.58
C SER A 538 -30.86 23.41 18.29
N ALA A 539 -29.95 23.73 19.23
CA ALA A 539 -29.91 25.03 19.91
C ALA A 539 -29.75 26.22 18.94
N PHE A 540 -29.05 26.02 17.81
CA PHE A 540 -28.86 27.03 16.76
C PHE A 540 -30.14 27.37 16.00
N VAL A 541 -31.12 26.48 15.99
CA VAL A 541 -32.41 26.68 15.32
C VAL A 541 -33.47 27.12 16.33
N VAL A 542 -33.52 26.44 17.48
CA VAL A 542 -34.54 26.67 18.50
C VAL A 542 -34.42 28.06 19.12
N TRP A 543 -33.22 28.57 19.40
CA TRP A 543 -33.10 29.89 20.05
C TRP A 543 -33.43 31.08 19.17
N PRO A 544 -33.01 31.16 17.89
CA PRO A 544 -33.47 32.20 16.98
C PRO A 544 -35.00 32.20 16.82
N ILE A 545 -35.61 31.02 16.68
CA ILE A 545 -37.07 30.90 16.59
C ILE A 545 -37.73 31.43 17.87
N VAL A 546 -37.24 31.02 19.04
CA VAL A 546 -37.75 31.51 20.33
C VAL A 546 -37.60 33.03 20.45
N LEU A 547 -36.51 33.62 19.94
CA LEU A 547 -36.31 35.06 19.92
C LEU A 547 -37.33 35.77 19.00
N VAL A 548 -37.54 35.27 17.79
CA VAL A 548 -38.50 35.83 16.82
C VAL A 548 -39.94 35.73 17.35
N VAL A 549 -40.33 34.56 17.86
CA VAL A 549 -41.65 34.36 18.48
C VAL A 549 -41.85 35.32 19.66
N ARG A 550 -40.80 35.60 20.44
CA ARG A 550 -40.85 36.58 21.54
C ARG A 550 -41.02 38.01 21.04
N LEU A 551 -40.30 38.42 20.00
CA LEU A 551 -40.43 39.75 19.39
C LEU A 551 -41.85 39.97 18.88
N ILE A 552 -42.47 38.95 18.29
CA ILE A 552 -43.83 38.99 17.78
C ILE A 552 -44.88 38.99 18.91
N THR A 553 -44.68 38.19 19.97
CA THR A 553 -45.69 37.98 21.02
C THR A 553 -45.61 38.95 22.20
N GLN A 554 -44.61 39.85 22.25
CA GLN A 554 -44.38 40.84 23.32
C GLN A 554 -44.37 40.29 24.76
N ARG A 555 -44.13 39.00 24.97
CA ARG A 555 -44.11 38.39 26.30
C ARG A 555 -42.85 38.80 27.09
N LYS A 556 -43.03 39.42 28.27
CA LYS A 556 -41.96 39.63 29.26
C LYS A 556 -41.58 38.32 29.95
N ILE A 557 -40.29 38.14 30.23
CA ILE A 557 -39.76 36.94 30.87
C ILE A 557 -39.78 37.13 32.38
N GLU A 558 -40.46 36.24 33.09
CA GLU A 558 -40.37 36.09 34.54
C GLU A 558 -39.29 35.06 34.92
N THR A 559 -38.50 35.42 35.94
CA THR A 559 -37.66 34.57 36.83
C THR A 559 -36.26 34.09 36.45
N GLU A 560 -35.76 34.17 35.22
CA GLU A 560 -34.35 33.75 34.93
C GLU A 560 -33.39 34.95 34.83
N SER A 561 -32.24 34.91 35.51
CA SER A 561 -31.24 35.98 35.39
C SER A 561 -30.75 36.09 33.93
N ARG A 562 -30.53 37.31 33.42
CA ARG A 562 -30.03 37.48 32.05
C ARG A 562 -28.68 36.78 31.90
N LEU A 563 -27.79 36.97 32.87
CA LEU A 563 -26.44 36.41 32.85
C LEU A 563 -26.45 34.89 32.67
N LEU A 564 -27.24 34.16 33.47
CA LEU A 564 -27.28 32.70 33.41
C LEU A 564 -27.80 32.17 32.05
N ARG A 565 -28.78 32.85 31.46
CA ARG A 565 -29.27 32.48 30.11
C ARG A 565 -28.18 32.60 29.08
N TRP A 566 -27.48 33.73 29.07
CA TRP A 566 -26.39 33.97 28.13
C TRP A 566 -25.24 32.99 28.35
N THR A 567 -24.87 32.69 29.59
CA THR A 567 -23.80 31.72 29.89
C THR A 567 -24.18 30.30 29.51
N ARG A 568 -25.39 29.85 29.84
CA ARG A 568 -25.88 28.51 29.50
C ARG A 568 -26.03 28.32 28.00
N SER A 569 -26.59 29.34 27.32
CA SER A 569 -26.74 29.29 25.87
C SER A 569 -25.39 29.34 25.16
N GLY A 570 -24.50 30.21 25.61
CA GLY A 570 -23.12 30.30 25.11
C GLY A 570 -22.38 28.98 25.23
N LEU A 571 -22.44 28.31 26.40
CA LEU A 571 -21.75 27.04 26.62
C LEU A 571 -22.22 25.92 25.68
N VAL A 572 -23.53 25.77 25.47
CA VAL A 572 -24.06 24.74 24.55
C VAL A 572 -23.73 25.06 23.10
N ILE A 573 -23.75 26.34 22.69
CA ILE A 573 -23.32 26.78 21.35
C ILE A 573 -21.83 26.47 21.14
N VAL A 574 -20.99 26.82 22.12
CA VAL A 574 -19.54 26.58 22.05
C VAL A 574 -19.25 25.08 22.03
N PHE A 575 -19.92 24.29 22.87
CA PHE A 575 -19.83 22.83 22.83
C PHE A 575 -20.22 22.28 21.46
N GLY A 576 -21.37 22.70 20.92
CA GLY A 576 -21.86 22.25 19.62
C GLY A 576 -20.91 22.59 18.47
N LEU A 577 -20.34 23.80 18.47
CA LEU A 577 -19.35 24.20 17.46
C LEU A 577 -18.05 23.41 17.58
N LEU A 578 -17.51 23.25 18.79
CA LEU A 578 -16.29 22.48 19.01
C LEU A 578 -16.50 21.00 18.65
N ALA A 579 -17.66 20.42 19.00
CA ALA A 579 -18.00 19.05 18.63
C ALA A 579 -18.19 18.89 17.11
N LEU A 580 -18.78 19.88 16.44
CA LEU A 580 -18.90 19.88 14.98
C LEU A 580 -17.53 19.99 14.30
N VAL A 581 -16.68 20.91 14.76
CA VAL A 581 -15.29 21.06 14.27
C VAL A 581 -14.51 19.77 14.50
N PHE A 582 -14.65 19.15 15.66
CA PHE A 582 -14.02 17.87 15.96
C PHE A 582 -14.51 16.76 15.05
N VAL A 583 -15.82 16.60 14.83
CA VAL A 583 -16.36 15.56 13.93
C VAL A 583 -15.93 15.80 12.49
N VAL A 584 -16.06 17.03 11.98
CA VAL A 584 -15.65 17.35 10.60
C VAL A 584 -14.14 17.17 10.44
N GLY A 585 -13.34 17.67 11.39
CA GLY A 585 -11.89 17.52 11.38
C GLY A 585 -11.46 16.06 11.51
N LEU A 586 -12.11 15.27 12.36
CA LEU A 586 -11.87 13.83 12.50
C LEU A 586 -12.25 13.08 11.23
N ASN A 587 -13.34 13.46 10.55
CA ASN A 587 -13.71 12.85 9.27
C ASN A 587 -12.71 13.21 8.17
N ILE A 588 -12.27 14.47 8.09
CA ILE A 588 -11.20 14.87 7.16
C ILE A 588 -9.93 14.10 7.48
N PHE A 589 -9.58 13.97 8.77
CA PHE A 589 -8.42 13.20 9.21
C PHE A 589 -8.54 11.73 8.81
N ILE A 590 -9.68 11.08 9.06
CA ILE A 590 -9.94 9.69 8.65
C ILE A 590 -9.85 9.55 7.13
N VAL A 591 -10.52 10.42 6.36
CA VAL A 591 -10.48 10.36 4.89
C VAL A 591 -9.04 10.55 4.38
N GLN A 592 -8.31 11.52 4.91
CA GLN A 592 -6.91 11.76 4.52
C GLN A 592 -5.96 10.64 4.98
N SER A 593 -6.24 10.03 6.13
CA SER A 593 -5.46 8.89 6.62
C SER A 593 -5.74 7.65 5.77
N LEU A 594 -6.99 7.42 5.37
CA LEU A 594 -7.36 6.30 4.50
C LEU A 594 -6.91 6.52 3.05
N SER A 595 -6.80 7.77 2.61
CA SER A 595 -6.36 8.11 1.25
C SER A 595 -4.85 8.31 1.10
N GLY A 596 -4.05 8.03 2.14
CA GLY A 596 -2.59 8.19 2.11
C GLY A 596 -1.88 7.28 3.10
N SER A 597 -0.55 7.23 3.05
CA SER A 597 0.29 6.36 3.91
C SER A 597 0.16 6.63 5.43
N MET A 598 -0.57 7.69 5.82
CA MET A 598 -0.72 8.11 7.21
C MET A 598 -1.59 7.18 8.07
N ALA A 599 -2.45 6.32 7.49
CA ALA A 599 -3.23 5.35 8.27
C ALA A 599 -2.38 4.28 8.95
N ILE A 600 -1.18 3.99 8.43
CA ILE A 600 -0.41 2.80 8.84
C ILE A 600 0.70 3.16 9.83
N LEU A 601 1.25 4.38 9.74
CA LEU A 601 2.55 4.70 10.33
C LEU A 601 2.48 5.65 11.51
N SER A 602 1.31 5.77 12.16
CA SER A 602 1.24 6.46 13.44
C SER A 602 1.60 7.97 13.36
N VAL A 603 1.77 8.58 12.19
CA VAL A 603 2.12 10.00 12.05
C VAL A 603 0.84 10.81 11.90
N VAL A 604 0.50 11.62 12.90
CA VAL A 604 -0.56 12.62 12.75
C VAL A 604 0.04 13.90 12.22
N SER A 605 -0.49 14.35 11.09
CA SER A 605 -0.16 15.65 10.52
C SER A 605 -0.36 16.77 11.55
N SER A 606 0.55 17.76 11.54
CA SER A 606 0.56 18.85 12.50
C SER A 606 -0.74 19.68 12.52
N TRP A 607 -1.50 19.68 11.42
CA TRP A 607 -2.82 20.33 11.35
C TRP A 607 -3.88 19.60 12.17
N ALA A 608 -3.76 18.28 12.34
CA ALA A 608 -4.75 17.43 13.01
C ALA A 608 -4.48 17.29 14.53
N ALA A 609 -3.27 17.59 15.00
CA ALA A 609 -2.90 17.54 16.42
C ALA A 609 -3.90 18.25 17.36
N PRO A 610 -4.45 19.44 17.04
CA PRO A 610 -5.45 20.08 17.89
C PRO A 610 -6.74 19.26 18.09
N LEU A 611 -7.11 18.40 17.13
CA LEU A 611 -8.33 17.58 17.21
C LEU A 611 -8.29 16.64 18.43
N PHE A 612 -7.12 16.14 18.79
CA PHE A 612 -6.96 15.19 19.90
C PHE A 612 -7.10 15.83 21.28
N ILE A 613 -6.98 17.16 21.37
CA ILE A 613 -7.24 17.92 22.61
C ILE A 613 -8.74 18.24 22.76
N VAL A 614 -9.50 18.30 21.66
CA VAL A 614 -10.92 18.70 21.69
C VAL A 614 -11.80 17.81 22.57
N PRO A 615 -11.66 16.46 22.61
CA PRO A 615 -12.42 15.61 23.52
C PRO A 615 -12.35 16.07 24.99
N TYR A 616 -11.16 16.44 25.46
CA TYR A 616 -10.93 16.93 26.83
C TYR A 616 -11.60 18.28 27.08
N LEU A 617 -11.52 19.20 26.10
CA LEU A 617 -12.23 20.48 26.18
C LEU A 617 -13.75 20.28 26.21
N LEU A 618 -14.27 19.36 25.41
CA LEU A 618 -15.69 19.00 25.42
C LEU A 618 -16.09 18.39 26.76
N ALA A 619 -15.30 17.50 27.35
CA ALA A 619 -15.59 16.94 28.67
C ALA A 619 -15.66 18.04 29.76
N LEU A 620 -14.75 19.01 29.74
CA LEU A 620 -14.78 20.15 30.67
C LEU A 620 -16.02 21.02 30.47
N LEU A 621 -16.38 21.32 29.23
CA LEU A 621 -17.59 22.08 28.90
C LEU A 621 -18.87 21.33 29.31
N ALA A 622 -18.88 20.00 29.17
CA ALA A 622 -20.00 19.16 29.58
C ALA A 622 -20.28 19.27 31.08
N LEU A 623 -19.23 19.26 31.93
CA LEU A 623 -19.37 19.46 33.37
C LEU A 623 -20.03 20.80 33.71
N GLY A 624 -19.67 21.87 32.98
CA GLY A 624 -20.31 23.19 33.11
C GLY A 624 -21.79 23.18 32.72
N ILE A 625 -22.15 22.52 31.62
CA ILE A 625 -23.53 22.40 31.15
C ILE A 625 -24.39 21.60 32.15
N ILE A 626 -23.84 20.50 32.70
CA ILE A 626 -24.50 19.67 33.71
C ILE A 626 -24.75 20.47 34.99
N ALA A 627 -23.74 21.19 35.49
CA ALA A 627 -23.87 22.01 36.69
C ALA A 627 -24.97 23.09 36.54
N LEU A 628 -25.02 23.77 35.39
CA LEU A 628 -26.06 24.76 35.09
C LEU A 628 -27.46 24.14 34.96
N MET A 629 -27.55 22.92 34.43
CA MET A 629 -28.81 22.18 34.35
C MET A 629 -29.35 21.81 35.72
N ILE A 630 -28.51 21.24 36.60
CA ILE A 630 -28.86 20.92 37.99
C ILE A 630 -29.31 22.20 38.73
N TRP A 631 -28.54 23.27 38.60
CA TRP A 631 -28.82 24.55 39.25
C TRP A 631 -30.17 25.14 38.79
N SER A 632 -30.47 25.08 37.49
CA SER A 632 -31.76 25.55 36.92
C SER A 632 -32.96 24.80 37.47
N TRP A 633 -32.83 23.49 37.72
CA TRP A 633 -33.89 22.69 38.36
C TRP A 633 -34.03 22.99 39.85
N GLN A 634 -32.92 23.10 40.58
CA GLN A 634 -32.91 23.41 42.02
C GLN A 634 -33.51 24.79 42.33
N LYS A 635 -33.16 25.80 41.54
CA LYS A 635 -33.64 27.18 41.71
C LYS A 635 -34.98 27.44 41.02
N LYS A 636 -35.54 26.45 40.32
CA LYS A 636 -36.77 26.54 39.53
C LYS A 636 -36.77 27.71 38.52
N GLU A 637 -35.60 28.02 37.96
CA GLU A 637 -35.45 29.13 37.02
C GLU A 637 -35.91 28.74 35.61
N GLY A 638 -36.74 29.59 35.01
CA GLY A 638 -37.31 29.39 33.68
C GLY A 638 -38.59 28.54 33.66
N THR A 639 -39.17 28.38 32.48
CA THR A 639 -40.39 27.59 32.30
C THR A 639 -40.08 26.09 32.46
N ILE A 640 -41.11 25.28 32.67
CA ILE A 640 -40.94 23.82 32.69
C ILE A 640 -40.41 23.32 31.34
N TRP A 641 -40.87 23.90 30.24
CA TRP A 641 -40.43 23.56 28.88
C TRP A 641 -38.97 23.93 28.60
N SER A 642 -38.50 25.09 29.08
CA SER A 642 -37.08 25.43 28.94
C SER A 642 -36.20 24.47 29.72
N ARG A 643 -36.61 24.13 30.95
CA ARG A 643 -35.87 23.17 31.79
C ARG A 643 -35.82 21.78 31.15
N LEU A 644 -36.93 21.29 30.61
CA LEU A 644 -36.98 20.02 29.88
C LEU A 644 -36.09 20.03 28.63
N TYR A 645 -36.13 21.10 27.83
CA TYR A 645 -35.28 21.21 26.63
C TYR A 645 -33.79 21.25 26.97
N TYR A 646 -33.39 21.97 28.01
CA TYR A 646 -31.99 21.97 28.43
C TYR A 646 -31.56 20.65 29.08
N THR A 647 -32.46 19.94 29.76
CA THR A 647 -32.19 18.56 30.21
C THR A 647 -31.96 17.64 29.02
N PHE A 648 -32.77 17.75 27.96
CA PHE A 648 -32.54 17.04 26.70
C PHE A 648 -31.15 17.36 26.12
N LEU A 649 -30.79 18.64 25.97
CA LEU A 649 -29.46 19.05 25.48
C LEU A 649 -28.33 18.50 26.35
N THR A 650 -28.52 18.46 27.68
CA THR A 650 -27.51 17.91 28.60
C THR A 650 -27.38 16.40 28.45
N LEU A 651 -28.48 15.68 28.23
CA LEU A 651 -28.46 14.24 27.94
C LEU A 651 -27.74 13.96 26.62
N CYS A 652 -27.94 14.79 25.59
CA CYS A 652 -27.19 14.68 24.34
C CYS A 652 -25.69 14.92 24.55
N VAL A 653 -25.31 15.93 25.35
CA VAL A 653 -23.90 16.19 25.72
C VAL A 653 -23.29 15.00 26.46
N ILE A 654 -23.98 14.45 27.46
CA ILE A 654 -23.52 13.28 28.21
C ILE A 654 -23.37 12.07 27.26
N GLY A 655 -24.39 11.81 26.44
CA GLY A 655 -24.35 10.73 25.46
C GLY A 655 -23.16 10.84 24.51
N TYR A 656 -22.89 12.05 24.01
CA TYR A 656 -21.74 12.32 23.14
C TYR A 656 -20.39 12.11 23.85
N ILE A 657 -20.23 12.60 25.09
CA ILE A 657 -18.98 12.38 25.85
C ILE A 657 -18.77 10.91 26.22
N SER A 658 -19.84 10.21 26.63
CA SER A 658 -19.76 8.78 26.94
C SER A 658 -19.37 7.97 25.71
N MET A 659 -19.82 8.37 24.52
CA MET A 659 -19.35 7.79 23.26
C MET A 659 -17.85 8.02 23.09
N LEU A 660 -17.36 9.27 23.14
CA LEU A 660 -15.93 9.55 23.00
C LEU A 660 -15.06 8.79 24.01
N ALA A 661 -15.54 8.59 25.24
CA ALA A 661 -14.87 7.77 26.25
C ALA A 661 -14.86 6.28 25.91
N PHE A 662 -15.97 5.75 25.41
CA PHE A 662 -16.07 4.35 25.02
C PHE A 662 -15.14 4.00 23.85
N THR A 663 -14.94 4.93 22.91
CA THR A 663 -14.02 4.75 21.77
C THR A 663 -12.56 5.04 22.11
N GLY A 664 -12.19 5.23 23.38
CA GLY A 664 -10.79 5.49 23.74
C GLY A 664 -10.25 6.85 23.28
N MET A 665 -11.09 7.81 22.86
CA MET A 665 -10.59 9.12 22.39
C MET A 665 -9.89 9.93 23.50
N PHE A 666 -10.09 9.57 24.76
CA PHE A 666 -9.42 10.17 25.92
C PHE A 666 -8.14 9.44 26.34
N SER A 667 -7.70 8.41 25.61
CA SER A 667 -6.42 7.73 25.85
C SER A 667 -5.32 8.10 24.84
N VAL A 668 -5.63 8.93 23.85
CA VAL A 668 -4.75 9.20 22.68
C VAL A 668 -3.54 10.12 22.96
N LEU A 669 -3.44 10.74 24.15
CA LEU A 669 -2.39 11.73 24.48
C LEU A 669 -1.51 11.35 25.67
N ILE A 670 -1.59 10.12 26.18
CA ILE A 670 -0.82 9.66 27.35
C ILE A 670 0.27 8.68 26.94
#